data_AF-A0A7J6H0U2-F1
#
_entry.id   AF-A0A7J6H0U2-F1
#
_cell.length_a   1.000
_cell.length_b   1.000
_cell.length_c   1.000
_cell.angle_alpha   90.00
_cell.angle_beta   90.00
_cell.angle_gamma   90.00
#
_symmetry.space_group_name_H-M   'P 1'
#
loop_
_entity.id
_entity.type
_entity.pdbx_description
1 polymer ?
#
loop_
_entity_poly.entity_id
_entity_poly.type
_entity_poly.pdbx_seq_one_letter_code
_entity_poly.pdbx_strand_id
1 'polypeptide(L)'
;MYACMSISIDENVGVVRASATHTDWWSVFRNDNSNENESVVASINSWFVCGNHNEDALLGGYSSKLEKCSDHDDDPNHKEYSKFKLTFTNWNEIKMGVPPALKITNNNKDEFLLKYITLDNVPGAEDSVKFLCNSWVYPQERYSYPRNSERHKLHRLREGELRHLRSENNKGELKEWDRVYDYATYNDLGDDRPILGGKDLPYPRRGRTGRSLTHGDLNLVINYNIIQYLIDGHERRPDKNQVIYIPRDEQINHLKTEPRPSSEAVAKIITTLSEDVTVNDDNYYGSFREVLALFQGTKLPVPGVIEAGDENAWRDDEEFGREMIAGVHPVHIRLLKKFPPKSKLDKRKYGDQDSKISEDDIINMLEDFTSVDKAIEQKRLFILDHHDTFMPYLKRINKTSTKAYATRTILFLTKEEKLMPVAIELSLPKDGPDENGADSTVFTPPCDNDPHKYATWQLAKGYVAVNDSGYHQLYMIEPFVIATNRQLSVIHPIYKLLHPHFRGTMSINARARTILVNADGKIERIFFQGKYAMESSSAVYKNNWAFNKQGLPADLIKRQTKQPCELVKNYPYAVDGLEIWNAINKWVKEYCDIYYKGEDKKVQNDKEIQNWWKEIKEVGHGDKKEYDGWPEMKTFDELVESCTIIIWISSALHAAVNFGQYSFAAFYPNRPTLSRQFMPTEGTTLGADDEESYFLSTFTSKKQSLEMIYLIAQLSSHESDEVYLGKNEDVDWTSDKKALDAFKNFQAQLREIEDDITTKNQNHEKNRCGPIQFPYTLLFPTSEPGITAKGIPNSISI
;
A
#
# COMPACT_ATOMS: atom_id res chain seq x y z
N MET A 1 -13.12 -19.93 9.90
CA MET A 1 -13.95 -21.13 10.14
C MET A 1 -14.83 -21.31 8.89
N TYR A 2 -14.58 -22.33 8.07
CA TYR A 2 -14.89 -22.25 6.63
C TYR A 2 -15.82 -23.35 6.10
N ALA A 3 -16.76 -22.96 5.23
CA ALA A 3 -17.63 -23.87 4.49
C ALA A 3 -17.41 -23.76 2.97
N CYS A 4 -17.02 -24.87 2.35
CA CYS A 4 -17.14 -25.12 0.91
C CYS A 4 -18.52 -25.72 0.59
N MET A 5 -18.97 -25.59 -0.65
CA MET A 5 -20.23 -26.21 -1.09
C MET A 5 -20.04 -26.82 -2.47
N SER A 6 -20.18 -28.14 -2.55
CA SER A 6 -19.93 -28.93 -3.76
C SER A 6 -21.16 -29.79 -4.03
N ILE A 7 -21.81 -29.60 -5.18
CA ILE A 7 -23.14 -30.13 -5.45
C ILE A 7 -23.12 -30.99 -6.70
N SER A 8 -23.17 -32.30 -6.51
CA SER A 8 -23.50 -33.24 -7.57
C SER A 8 -24.98 -33.65 -7.52
N ILE A 9 -25.62 -33.60 -8.68
CA ILE A 9 -26.95 -34.17 -8.94
C ILE A 9 -26.72 -35.42 -9.79
N ASP A 10 -27.27 -36.56 -9.40
CA ASP A 10 -27.27 -37.77 -10.25
C ASP A 10 -28.60 -38.50 -10.08
N GLU A 11 -29.14 -39.01 -11.18
CA GLU A 11 -30.37 -39.81 -11.19
C GLU A 11 -30.12 -41.31 -11.02
N ASN A 12 -28.88 -41.83 -11.20
CA ASN A 12 -28.59 -43.26 -11.04
C ASN A 12 -27.18 -43.60 -10.50
N VAL A 13 -27.08 -43.76 -9.18
CA VAL A 13 -26.08 -44.58 -8.44
C VAL A 13 -24.59 -44.38 -8.83
N GLY A 14 -23.90 -43.43 -8.16
CA GLY A 14 -22.43 -43.29 -8.20
C GLY A 14 -21.86 -42.52 -6.98
N VAL A 15 -20.81 -43.04 -6.35
CA VAL A 15 -20.22 -42.53 -5.07
C VAL A 15 -18.96 -41.66 -5.30
N VAL A 16 -18.82 -40.52 -4.58
CA VAL A 16 -17.66 -39.59 -4.57
C VAL A 16 -17.61 -38.81 -3.22
N ARG A 17 -16.50 -38.41 -2.54
CA ARG A 17 -15.16 -39.05 -2.19
C ARG A 17 -14.14 -38.17 -1.38
N ALA A 18 -13.32 -38.76 -0.44
CA ALA A 18 -12.17 -38.17 0.34
C ALA A 18 -11.95 -38.55 1.89
N SER A 19 -11.71 -37.60 2.83
CA SER A 19 -11.62 -37.72 4.36
C SER A 19 -12.19 -36.54 5.27
N ALA A 20 -11.75 -36.34 6.54
CA ALA A 20 -11.90 -35.13 7.43
C ALA A 20 -10.89 -35.12 8.63
N THR A 21 -10.59 -33.99 9.33
CA THR A 21 -9.95 -34.00 10.69
C THR A 21 -10.49 -32.98 11.73
N HIS A 22 -11.11 -33.50 12.80
CA HIS A 22 -11.31 -32.92 14.15
C HIS A 22 -11.97 -31.54 14.34
N THR A 23 -13.28 -31.46 14.06
CA THR A 23 -14.31 -31.02 15.04
C THR A 23 -15.72 -31.30 14.50
N ASP A 24 -16.70 -31.63 15.36
CA ASP A 24 -18.05 -32.03 14.90
C ASP A 24 -18.98 -30.81 14.67
N TRP A 25 -18.76 -30.19 13.51
CA TRP A 25 -19.52 -29.05 12.99
C TRP A 25 -21.03 -29.27 12.85
N TRP A 26 -21.50 -30.52 12.88
CA TRP A 26 -22.92 -30.82 12.75
C TRP A 26 -23.76 -30.26 13.90
N SER A 27 -23.13 -29.95 15.03
CA SER A 27 -23.72 -29.24 16.17
C SER A 27 -24.12 -27.80 15.85
N VAL A 28 -23.36 -27.06 15.03
CA VAL A 28 -23.62 -25.64 14.69
C VAL A 28 -24.82 -25.51 13.74
N PHE A 29 -24.98 -26.45 12.82
CA PHE A 29 -26.10 -26.48 11.85
C PHE A 29 -27.36 -27.15 12.41
N ARG A 30 -27.32 -27.63 13.66
CA ARG A 30 -28.48 -28.12 14.42
C ARG A 30 -29.05 -27.01 15.31
N ASN A 31 -30.33 -26.71 15.12
CA ASN A 31 -31.08 -25.93 16.09
C ASN A 31 -31.69 -26.88 17.13
N ASP A 32 -31.08 -26.98 18.31
CA ASP A 32 -31.41 -27.95 19.38
C ASP A 32 -32.87 -27.89 19.94
N ASN A 33 -33.73 -27.01 19.40
CA ASN A 33 -35.13 -26.87 19.81
C ASN A 33 -36.15 -26.94 18.65
N SER A 34 -35.76 -27.39 17.44
CA SER A 34 -36.72 -27.61 16.34
C SER A 34 -36.46 -28.90 15.57
N ASN A 35 -37.46 -29.78 15.53
CA ASN A 35 -37.52 -30.91 14.59
C ASN A 35 -37.71 -30.40 13.15
N GLU A 36 -36.66 -29.89 12.50
CA GLU A 36 -36.50 -29.85 11.02
C GLU A 36 -35.13 -29.25 10.59
N ASN A 37 -34.62 -29.70 9.44
CA ASN A 37 -33.37 -29.21 8.83
C ASN A 37 -33.56 -27.80 8.23
N GLU A 38 -33.49 -26.73 9.03
CA GLU A 38 -33.91 -25.36 8.62
C GLU A 38 -32.76 -24.33 8.50
N SER A 39 -31.52 -24.75 8.75
CA SER A 39 -30.38 -23.88 9.08
C SER A 39 -29.89 -22.94 7.95
N VAL A 40 -29.72 -23.44 6.73
CA VAL A 40 -29.30 -22.63 5.56
C VAL A 40 -30.15 -23.01 4.36
N VAL A 41 -30.63 -22.01 3.63
CA VAL A 41 -31.46 -22.17 2.43
C VAL A 41 -30.79 -21.50 1.24
N ALA A 42 -30.58 -22.27 0.18
CA ALA A 42 -30.16 -21.77 -1.12
C ALA A 42 -31.33 -21.81 -2.10
N SER A 43 -31.50 -20.76 -2.89
CA SER A 43 -32.55 -20.65 -3.89
C SER A 43 -31.99 -20.24 -5.25
N ILE A 44 -32.34 -20.99 -6.30
CA ILE A 44 -32.02 -20.62 -7.68
C ILE A 44 -33.00 -19.55 -8.16
N ASN A 45 -32.49 -18.50 -8.80
CA ASN A 45 -33.30 -17.57 -9.56
C ASN A 45 -33.01 -17.74 -11.05
N SER A 46 -33.95 -18.35 -11.78
CA SER A 46 -33.90 -18.47 -13.24
C SER A 46 -34.90 -17.50 -13.90
N TRP A 47 -34.60 -17.11 -15.14
CA TRP A 47 -35.40 -16.19 -15.95
C TRP A 47 -35.64 -16.79 -17.33
N PHE A 48 -36.90 -16.83 -17.76
CA PHE A 48 -37.26 -17.18 -19.13
C PHE A 48 -37.85 -15.98 -19.87
N VAL A 49 -37.64 -15.92 -21.18
CA VAL A 49 -38.33 -14.99 -22.09
C VAL A 49 -39.38 -15.80 -22.84
N CYS A 50 -40.65 -15.65 -22.48
CA CYS A 50 -41.75 -16.14 -23.32
C CYS A 50 -42.11 -15.06 -24.34
N GLY A 51 -42.19 -15.43 -25.63
CA GLY A 51 -42.39 -14.46 -26.70
C GLY A 51 -43.78 -13.80 -26.68
N ASN A 52 -43.82 -12.53 -27.06
CA ASN A 52 -45.01 -11.78 -27.48
C ASN A 52 -46.26 -11.86 -26.56
N HIS A 53 -46.16 -11.45 -25.28
CA HIS A 53 -47.20 -10.65 -24.60
C HIS A 53 -46.61 -9.95 -23.36
N ASN A 54 -47.21 -8.84 -22.93
CA ASN A 54 -46.64 -7.87 -21.97
C ASN A 54 -46.67 -8.29 -20.47
N GLU A 55 -46.68 -9.58 -20.16
CA GLU A 55 -46.72 -10.08 -18.77
C GLU A 55 -45.59 -11.10 -18.51
N ASP A 56 -44.46 -10.60 -18.00
CA ASP A 56 -43.29 -11.38 -17.59
C ASP A 56 -43.61 -12.20 -16.31
N ALA A 57 -44.06 -13.45 -16.46
CA ALA A 57 -44.30 -14.37 -15.35
C ALA A 57 -43.05 -15.18 -14.97
N LEU A 58 -42.59 -15.01 -13.72
CA LEU A 58 -41.60 -15.91 -13.09
C LEU A 58 -42.21 -17.28 -12.82
N LEU A 59 -41.50 -18.33 -13.21
CA LEU A 59 -41.63 -19.63 -12.55
C LEU A 59 -40.91 -19.54 -11.19
N GLY A 60 -41.58 -19.97 -10.11
CA GLY A 60 -41.02 -19.90 -8.77
C GLY A 60 -39.72 -20.70 -8.65
N GLY A 61 -38.68 -20.09 -8.08
CA GLY A 61 -37.40 -20.75 -7.86
C GLY A 61 -37.52 -21.89 -6.83
N TYR A 62 -36.88 -23.02 -7.10
CA TYR A 62 -36.76 -24.12 -6.15
C TYR A 62 -35.72 -23.77 -5.08
N SER A 63 -36.11 -23.92 -3.81
CA SER A 63 -35.24 -23.80 -2.65
C SER A 63 -34.71 -25.16 -2.23
N SER A 64 -33.42 -25.25 -1.90
CA SER A 64 -32.79 -26.44 -1.35
C SER A 64 -32.17 -26.15 0.03
N LYS A 65 -32.15 -27.17 0.89
CA LYS A 65 -31.63 -27.16 2.27
C LYS A 65 -30.34 -27.98 2.30
N LEU A 66 -29.37 -27.59 3.13
CA LEU A 66 -28.07 -28.27 3.18
C LEU A 66 -28.16 -29.70 3.73
N GLU A 67 -27.46 -30.61 3.06
CA GLU A 67 -27.24 -31.99 3.46
C GLU A 67 -25.74 -32.19 3.77
N LYS A 68 -25.41 -32.81 4.92
CA LYS A 68 -24.02 -33.10 5.30
C LYS A 68 -23.48 -34.25 4.44
N CYS A 69 -22.34 -34.03 3.76
CA CYS A 69 -21.58 -35.12 3.13
C CYS A 69 -20.91 -36.01 4.20
N SER A 70 -20.85 -37.32 3.97
CA SER A 70 -20.18 -38.25 4.90
C SER A 70 -18.70 -37.89 5.11
N ASP A 71 -18.16 -38.13 6.31
CA ASP A 71 -16.76 -37.77 6.70
C ASP A 71 -15.65 -38.50 5.89
N HIS A 72 -16.09 -39.33 4.94
CA HIS A 72 -15.40 -39.85 3.78
C HIS A 72 -14.93 -38.85 2.68
N ASP A 73 -14.80 -37.49 2.81
CA ASP A 73 -14.84 -36.53 1.64
C ASP A 73 -13.81 -35.32 1.38
N ASP A 74 -12.75 -35.09 2.16
CA ASP A 74 -11.56 -34.22 1.87
C ASP A 74 -10.73 -34.52 0.59
N ASP A 75 -10.14 -33.47 0.03
CA ASP A 75 -8.94 -33.51 -0.82
C ASP A 75 -7.66 -33.36 0.05
N PRO A 76 -6.59 -34.18 -0.10
CA PRO A 76 -5.35 -34.05 0.67
C PRO A 76 -4.66 -32.67 0.58
N ASN A 77 -4.95 -31.87 -0.46
CA ASN A 77 -4.37 -30.54 -0.66
C ASN A 77 -5.11 -29.39 0.04
N HIS A 78 -6.36 -29.58 0.51
CA HIS A 78 -7.21 -28.47 1.03
C HIS A 78 -7.95 -28.81 2.33
N LYS A 79 -7.20 -29.06 3.40
CA LYS A 79 -7.69 -29.49 4.74
C LYS A 79 -8.45 -28.44 5.57
N GLU A 80 -8.77 -27.26 5.03
CA GLU A 80 -9.34 -26.14 5.81
C GLU A 80 -10.86 -25.91 5.61
N TYR A 81 -11.53 -26.63 4.70
CA TYR A 81 -12.90 -26.30 4.26
C TYR A 81 -13.91 -27.46 4.39
N SER A 82 -15.03 -27.25 5.08
CA SER A 82 -16.12 -28.26 5.19
C SER A 82 -17.05 -28.24 3.98
N LYS A 83 -17.23 -29.36 3.25
CA LYS A 83 -18.13 -29.45 2.09
C LYS A 83 -19.57 -29.82 2.46
N PHE A 84 -20.55 -29.19 1.80
CA PHE A 84 -21.98 -29.50 1.92
C PHE A 84 -22.63 -29.75 0.55
N LYS A 85 -23.66 -30.60 0.53
CA LYS A 85 -24.51 -30.88 -0.63
C LYS A 85 -25.82 -30.09 -0.57
N LEU A 86 -26.33 -29.73 -1.74
CA LEU A 86 -27.70 -29.27 -2.00
C LEU A 86 -28.28 -30.12 -3.12
N THR A 87 -29.59 -30.30 -3.16
CA THR A 87 -30.27 -30.95 -4.29
C THR A 87 -31.46 -30.09 -4.74
N PHE A 88 -31.41 -29.59 -5.97
CA PHE A 88 -32.50 -28.80 -6.56
C PHE A 88 -33.39 -29.69 -7.43
N THR A 89 -34.50 -30.15 -6.86
CA THR A 89 -35.45 -31.02 -7.56
C THR A 89 -36.30 -30.24 -8.57
N ASN A 90 -36.74 -30.91 -9.63
CA ASN A 90 -37.60 -30.37 -10.70
C ASN A 90 -36.96 -29.27 -11.59
N TRP A 91 -35.63 -29.27 -11.78
CA TRP A 91 -34.98 -28.40 -12.76
C TRP A 91 -35.43 -28.75 -14.18
N ASN A 92 -36.24 -27.90 -14.80
CA ASN A 92 -36.72 -28.12 -16.16
C ASN A 92 -35.92 -27.26 -17.16
N GLU A 93 -35.11 -27.90 -18.00
CA GLU A 93 -34.23 -27.25 -18.99
C GLU A 93 -34.95 -26.20 -19.84
N ILE A 94 -36.07 -26.60 -20.47
CA ILE A 94 -36.88 -25.77 -21.38
C ILE A 94 -37.50 -24.57 -20.67
N LYS A 95 -37.62 -24.59 -19.34
CA LYS A 95 -38.21 -23.53 -18.52
C LYS A 95 -37.21 -22.72 -17.70
N MET A 96 -36.00 -23.22 -17.49
CA MET A 96 -35.05 -22.66 -16.53
C MET A 96 -33.62 -22.46 -17.06
N GLY A 97 -33.16 -23.26 -18.03
CA GLY A 97 -31.79 -23.19 -18.55
C GLY A 97 -30.70 -23.13 -17.47
N VAL A 98 -29.60 -22.43 -17.81
CA VAL A 98 -28.44 -22.19 -16.91
C VAL A 98 -28.72 -21.02 -15.97
N PRO A 99 -28.43 -21.14 -14.65
CA PRO A 99 -28.76 -20.10 -13.67
C PRO A 99 -27.77 -18.93 -13.75
N PRO A 100 -28.23 -17.67 -13.85
CA PRO A 100 -27.31 -16.52 -13.86
C PRO A 100 -26.91 -16.04 -12.45
N ALA A 101 -27.63 -16.44 -11.40
CA ALA A 101 -27.34 -16.09 -10.01
C ALA A 101 -28.05 -17.01 -9.00
N LEU A 102 -27.48 -17.12 -7.80
CA LEU A 102 -28.07 -17.81 -6.66
C LEU A 102 -28.36 -16.82 -5.52
N LYS A 103 -29.39 -17.11 -4.71
CA LYS A 103 -29.64 -16.41 -3.44
C LYS A 103 -29.36 -17.37 -2.30
N ILE A 104 -28.52 -16.94 -1.36
CA ILE A 104 -28.19 -17.69 -0.13
C ILE A 104 -28.75 -16.94 1.07
N THR A 105 -29.49 -17.67 1.91
CA THR A 105 -30.07 -17.21 3.16
C THR A 105 -29.51 -18.06 4.31
N ASN A 106 -28.97 -17.40 5.33
CA ASN A 106 -28.57 -18.03 6.58
C ASN A 106 -29.66 -17.79 7.64
N ASN A 107 -30.23 -18.86 8.18
CA ASN A 107 -31.21 -18.84 9.28
C ASN A 107 -30.58 -19.26 10.63
N ASN A 108 -29.27 -19.56 10.67
CA ASN A 108 -28.55 -19.81 11.91
C ASN A 108 -28.29 -18.51 12.66
N LYS A 109 -27.86 -18.64 13.92
CA LYS A 109 -27.43 -17.52 14.77
C LYS A 109 -26.02 -17.03 14.45
N ASP A 110 -25.19 -17.91 13.88
CA ASP A 110 -23.78 -17.69 13.59
C ASP A 110 -23.56 -17.46 12.08
N GLU A 111 -22.61 -16.60 11.73
CA GLU A 111 -22.19 -16.37 10.35
C GLU A 111 -21.24 -17.45 9.83
N PHE A 112 -21.12 -17.55 8.50
CA PHE A 112 -20.10 -18.39 7.85
C PHE A 112 -19.48 -17.71 6.63
N LEU A 113 -18.22 -18.04 6.32
CA LEU A 113 -17.59 -17.63 5.07
C LEU A 113 -17.93 -18.64 3.97
N LEU A 114 -18.64 -18.18 2.93
CA LEU A 114 -18.93 -18.96 1.74
C LEU A 114 -17.83 -18.73 0.69
N LYS A 115 -17.03 -19.75 0.40
CA LYS A 115 -15.97 -19.66 -0.63
C LYS A 115 -16.53 -19.73 -2.06
N TYR A 116 -17.21 -20.82 -2.40
CA TYR A 116 -17.83 -21.01 -3.72
C TYR A 116 -19.00 -21.98 -3.66
N ILE A 117 -19.79 -22.00 -4.74
CA ILE A 117 -20.81 -23.01 -5.03
C ILE A 117 -20.56 -23.54 -6.44
N THR A 118 -20.37 -24.85 -6.58
CA THR A 118 -20.34 -25.52 -7.90
C THR A 118 -21.64 -26.28 -8.11
N LEU A 119 -22.30 -26.09 -9.26
CA LEU A 119 -23.45 -26.87 -9.70
C LEU A 119 -23.05 -27.81 -10.84
N ASP A 120 -23.05 -29.12 -10.58
CA ASP A 120 -22.86 -30.13 -11.63
C ASP A 120 -24.19 -30.45 -12.34
N ASN A 121 -24.11 -30.99 -13.57
CA ASN A 121 -25.26 -31.47 -14.35
C ASN A 121 -26.39 -30.43 -14.53
N VAL A 122 -26.01 -29.16 -14.72
CA VAL A 122 -26.95 -28.06 -15.01
C VAL A 122 -27.48 -28.20 -16.45
N PRO A 123 -28.80 -28.35 -16.67
CA PRO A 123 -29.35 -28.48 -18.01
C PRO A 123 -29.07 -27.25 -18.88
N GLY A 124 -28.55 -27.50 -20.09
CA GLY A 124 -28.08 -26.47 -21.02
C GLY A 124 -26.66 -25.93 -20.78
N ALA A 125 -25.90 -26.49 -19.83
CA ALA A 125 -24.46 -26.25 -19.68
C ALA A 125 -23.65 -27.47 -20.16
N GLU A 126 -22.50 -27.23 -20.82
CA GLU A 126 -21.57 -28.29 -21.25
C GLU A 126 -20.69 -28.80 -20.08
N ASP A 127 -20.33 -27.90 -19.18
CA ASP A 127 -19.50 -28.12 -17.99
C ASP A 127 -20.24 -27.69 -16.71
N SER A 128 -19.70 -27.96 -15.52
CA SER A 128 -20.27 -27.50 -14.25
C SER A 128 -20.20 -25.97 -14.09
N VAL A 129 -21.20 -25.41 -13.39
CA VAL A 129 -21.35 -23.95 -13.21
C VAL A 129 -20.84 -23.56 -11.84
N LYS A 130 -19.69 -22.87 -11.80
CA LYS A 130 -19.04 -22.40 -10.56
C LYS A 130 -19.36 -20.93 -10.28
N PHE A 131 -19.94 -20.67 -9.11
CA PHE A 131 -20.10 -19.36 -8.52
C PHE A 131 -19.01 -19.15 -7.48
N LEU A 132 -18.03 -18.31 -7.79
CA LEU A 132 -17.07 -17.84 -6.79
C LEU A 132 -17.77 -16.79 -5.90
N CYS A 133 -17.68 -16.95 -4.58
CA CYS A 133 -18.40 -16.12 -3.61
C CYS A 133 -17.46 -15.31 -2.72
N ASN A 134 -16.50 -15.97 -2.07
CA ASN A 134 -15.56 -15.39 -1.09
C ASN A 134 -16.19 -14.27 -0.24
N SER A 135 -17.34 -14.55 0.39
CA SER A 135 -18.10 -13.53 1.14
C SER A 135 -18.79 -14.11 2.37
N TRP A 136 -18.85 -13.29 3.41
CA TRP A 136 -19.51 -13.66 4.66
C TRP A 136 -21.04 -13.67 4.52
N VAL A 137 -21.67 -14.63 5.20
CA VAL A 137 -23.12 -14.83 5.22
C VAL A 137 -23.61 -14.77 6.66
N TYR A 138 -24.05 -13.58 7.08
CA TYR A 138 -24.62 -13.34 8.40
C TYR A 138 -26.08 -13.81 8.49
N PRO A 139 -26.61 -14.01 9.71
CA PRO A 139 -28.03 -14.31 9.94
C PRO A 139 -28.96 -13.31 9.24
N GLN A 140 -30.06 -13.77 8.64
CA GLN A 140 -30.91 -12.93 7.79
C GLN A 140 -31.42 -11.67 8.49
N GLU A 141 -31.71 -11.73 9.79
CA GLU A 141 -32.18 -10.61 10.61
C GLU A 141 -31.20 -9.46 10.77
N ARG A 142 -29.90 -9.66 10.43
CA ARG A 142 -28.90 -8.59 10.40
C ARG A 142 -29.03 -7.68 9.18
N TYR A 143 -29.59 -8.21 8.08
CA TYR A 143 -29.72 -7.47 6.83
C TYR A 143 -30.98 -6.61 6.81
N SER A 144 -30.79 -5.29 6.99
CA SER A 144 -31.85 -4.27 6.96
C SER A 144 -32.56 -4.14 5.61
N TYR A 145 -31.94 -4.64 4.54
CA TYR A 145 -32.56 -4.91 3.25
C TYR A 145 -32.39 -6.40 2.94
N PRO A 146 -33.42 -7.13 2.48
CA PRO A 146 -33.24 -8.53 2.10
C PRO A 146 -32.23 -8.62 0.95
N ARG A 147 -31.19 -9.47 1.08
CA ARG A 147 -30.31 -9.86 -0.04
C ARG A 147 -31.20 -10.29 -1.22
N ASN A 148 -31.36 -9.40 -2.20
CA ASN A 148 -32.33 -9.47 -3.30
C ASN A 148 -33.76 -9.89 -2.87
N SER A 149 -34.59 -8.93 -2.45
CA SER A 149 -36.06 -9.09 -2.34
C SER A 149 -36.79 -8.98 -3.68
N GLU A 150 -36.18 -8.40 -4.71
CA GLU A 150 -36.90 -8.03 -5.94
C GLU A 150 -36.74 -9.04 -7.09
N ARG A 151 -37.89 -9.35 -7.70
CA ARG A 151 -38.08 -10.36 -8.75
C ARG A 151 -37.63 -9.85 -10.12
N HIS A 152 -36.33 -9.77 -10.37
CA HIS A 152 -35.78 -8.92 -11.43
C HIS A 152 -34.65 -9.53 -12.29
N LYS A 153 -34.67 -9.21 -13.60
CA LYS A 153 -33.65 -9.59 -14.62
C LYS A 153 -32.22 -9.27 -14.16
N LEU A 154 -31.20 -10.03 -14.61
CA LEU A 154 -29.80 -9.93 -14.13
C LEU A 154 -29.24 -8.49 -14.06
N HIS A 155 -29.54 -7.62 -15.03
CA HIS A 155 -29.10 -6.22 -15.01
C HIS A 155 -29.63 -5.40 -13.82
N ARG A 156 -30.81 -5.75 -13.29
CA ARG A 156 -31.40 -5.12 -12.09
C ARG A 156 -30.84 -5.73 -10.80
N LEU A 157 -30.50 -7.02 -10.77
CA LEU A 157 -29.77 -7.64 -9.65
C LEU A 157 -28.37 -7.02 -9.52
N ARG A 158 -27.70 -6.82 -10.65
CA ARG A 158 -26.41 -6.12 -10.78
C ARG A 158 -26.46 -4.72 -10.17
N GLU A 159 -27.39 -3.86 -10.62
CA GLU A 159 -27.54 -2.52 -10.05
C GLU A 159 -28.07 -2.55 -8.59
N GLY A 160 -28.90 -3.53 -8.23
CA GLY A 160 -29.40 -3.70 -6.87
C GLY A 160 -28.30 -3.98 -5.85
N GLU A 161 -27.33 -4.84 -6.21
CA GLU A 161 -26.13 -5.06 -5.41
C GLU A 161 -25.27 -3.78 -5.32
N LEU A 162 -25.04 -3.07 -6.43
CA LEU A 162 -24.28 -1.80 -6.39
C LEU A 162 -24.94 -0.75 -5.47
N ARG A 163 -26.27 -0.59 -5.51
CA ARG A 163 -26.99 0.30 -4.58
C ARG A 163 -26.84 -0.12 -3.11
N HIS A 164 -26.79 -1.43 -2.83
CA HIS A 164 -26.53 -1.95 -1.49
C HIS A 164 -25.09 -1.62 -1.04
N LEU A 165 -24.09 -1.88 -1.88
CA LEU A 165 -22.68 -1.57 -1.59
C LEU A 165 -22.43 -0.06 -1.42
N ARG A 166 -23.16 0.80 -2.15
CA ARG A 166 -23.11 2.28 -2.02
C ARG A 166 -23.79 2.84 -0.76
N SER A 167 -24.65 2.06 -0.10
CA SER A 167 -25.41 2.48 1.09
C SER A 167 -26.25 3.75 0.91
N GLU A 168 -27.02 3.82 -0.18
CA GLU A 168 -27.82 5.00 -0.55
C GLU A 168 -28.81 5.47 0.56
N ASN A 169 -29.15 4.60 1.52
CA ASN A 169 -30.11 4.88 2.59
C ASN A 169 -29.58 4.80 4.04
N ASN A 170 -28.34 4.36 4.30
CA ASN A 170 -27.80 4.28 5.68
C ASN A 170 -26.73 5.35 5.94
N LYS A 171 -27.09 6.35 6.76
CA LYS A 171 -26.21 7.42 7.25
C LYS A 171 -25.74 7.23 8.71
N GLY A 172 -26.12 6.14 9.35
CA GLY A 172 -25.70 5.80 10.71
C GLY A 172 -24.33 5.12 10.77
N GLU A 173 -23.93 4.73 11.96
CA GLU A 173 -22.72 3.94 12.23
C GLU A 173 -22.82 2.56 11.58
N LEU A 174 -21.79 2.19 10.83
CA LEU A 174 -21.72 0.92 10.10
C LEU A 174 -21.33 -0.22 11.05
N LYS A 175 -21.90 -1.40 10.81
CA LYS A 175 -21.80 -2.58 11.67
C LYS A 175 -20.97 -3.67 11.02
N GLU A 176 -20.48 -4.61 11.81
CA GLU A 176 -19.57 -5.68 11.37
C GLU A 176 -20.07 -6.48 10.15
N TRP A 177 -21.38 -6.67 10.02
CA TRP A 177 -22.01 -7.40 8.91
C TRP A 177 -22.30 -6.53 7.66
N ASP A 178 -22.06 -5.22 7.72
CA ASP A 178 -22.30 -4.32 6.60
C ASP A 178 -21.21 -4.49 5.51
N ARG A 179 -21.63 -4.40 4.25
CA ARG A 179 -20.78 -4.43 3.05
C ARG A 179 -20.76 -3.07 2.37
N VAL A 180 -20.79 -2.01 3.17
CA VAL A 180 -20.96 -0.63 2.74
C VAL A 180 -19.62 0.03 2.47
N TYR A 181 -19.39 0.36 1.20
CA TYR A 181 -18.25 1.14 0.72
C TYR A 181 -18.71 2.59 0.51
N ASP A 182 -18.12 3.52 1.26
CA ASP A 182 -18.41 4.96 1.16
C ASP A 182 -17.20 5.76 1.68
N TYR A 183 -17.20 7.07 1.47
CA TYR A 183 -16.05 7.94 1.69
C TYR A 183 -16.17 8.80 2.96
N ALA A 184 -15.02 9.07 3.59
CA ALA A 184 -14.89 10.09 4.61
C ALA A 184 -13.48 10.72 4.61
N THR A 185 -13.34 11.87 5.27
CA THR A 185 -12.04 12.53 5.52
C THR A 185 -11.27 11.81 6.63
N TYR A 186 -9.97 12.05 6.76
CA TYR A 186 -9.19 11.59 7.91
C TYR A 186 -9.45 12.53 9.09
N ASN A 187 -10.62 12.38 9.70
CA ASN A 187 -11.05 13.05 10.92
C ASN A 187 -11.08 12.11 12.15
N ASP A 188 -10.74 10.83 11.98
CA ASP A 188 -10.65 9.80 13.02
C ASP A 188 -9.24 9.70 13.66
N LEU A 189 -8.29 10.52 13.22
CA LEU A 189 -6.90 10.49 13.69
C LEU A 189 -6.69 11.09 15.09
N GLY A 190 -7.65 11.81 15.66
CA GLY A 190 -7.59 12.39 17.01
C GLY A 190 -8.12 13.82 17.09
N ASP A 191 -8.79 14.12 18.20
CA ASP A 191 -9.51 15.38 18.47
C ASP A 191 -8.59 16.60 18.67
N ASP A 192 -7.26 16.36 18.78
CA ASP A 192 -6.18 17.35 18.87
C ASP A 192 -5.26 17.34 17.62
N ARG A 193 -5.72 16.75 16.51
CA ARG A 193 -5.05 16.72 15.20
C ARG A 193 -5.92 17.40 14.13
N PRO A 194 -5.34 17.98 13.07
CA PRO A 194 -6.15 18.58 12.01
C PRO A 194 -6.88 17.51 11.18
N ILE A 195 -8.09 17.84 10.72
CA ILE A 195 -8.83 17.03 9.74
C ILE A 195 -8.12 17.12 8.38
N LEU A 196 -7.84 15.97 7.77
CA LEU A 196 -7.25 15.91 6.42
C LEU A 196 -8.29 15.45 5.39
N GLY A 197 -8.38 16.22 4.31
CA GLY A 197 -9.48 16.18 3.35
C GLY A 197 -10.28 17.49 3.40
N GLY A 198 -10.32 18.20 2.28
CA GLY A 198 -10.88 19.54 2.15
C GLY A 198 -9.96 20.49 1.39
N LYS A 199 -10.28 21.78 1.39
CA LYS A 199 -9.55 22.80 0.60
C LYS A 199 -8.16 23.11 1.16
N ASP A 200 -8.05 23.20 2.49
CA ASP A 200 -6.88 23.78 3.14
C ASP A 200 -5.79 22.73 3.35
N LEU A 201 -6.17 21.57 3.90
CA LEU A 201 -5.39 20.35 4.01
C LEU A 201 -5.98 19.26 3.08
N PRO A 202 -5.75 19.34 1.77
CA PRO A 202 -6.30 18.38 0.81
C PRO A 202 -5.73 16.99 1.05
N TYR A 203 -6.56 15.96 0.92
CA TYR A 203 -6.15 14.57 1.10
C TYR A 203 -7.13 13.60 0.41
N PRO A 204 -6.67 12.45 -0.09
CA PRO A 204 -7.58 11.39 -0.53
C PRO A 204 -8.51 10.95 0.60
N ARG A 205 -9.70 10.46 0.22
CA ARG A 205 -10.69 9.94 1.17
C ARG A 205 -10.35 8.52 1.63
N ARG A 206 -10.79 8.19 2.84
CA ARG A 206 -10.74 6.84 3.44
C ARG A 206 -12.12 6.20 3.49
N GLY A 207 -12.19 4.93 3.85
CA GLY A 207 -13.44 4.21 4.09
C GLY A 207 -14.25 4.82 5.23
N ARG A 208 -15.51 5.18 4.95
CA ARG A 208 -16.47 5.66 5.94
C ARG A 208 -16.76 4.59 6.99
N THR A 209 -16.88 5.02 8.23
CA THR A 209 -17.16 4.20 9.42
C THR A 209 -18.44 4.66 10.13
N GLY A 210 -18.67 5.98 10.18
CA GLY A 210 -19.95 6.56 10.60
C GLY A 210 -20.18 6.58 12.12
N ARG A 211 -19.13 6.41 12.94
CA ARG A 211 -19.21 6.61 14.39
C ARG A 211 -19.58 8.07 14.69
N SER A 212 -20.11 8.31 15.88
CA SER A 212 -20.51 9.65 16.33
C SER A 212 -19.37 10.66 16.26
N LEU A 213 -19.69 11.90 15.90
CA LEU A 213 -18.73 12.99 15.88
C LEU A 213 -18.52 13.61 17.28
N THR A 214 -17.31 14.10 17.52
CA THR A 214 -16.90 14.99 18.60
C THR A 214 -16.42 16.32 18.02
N HIS A 215 -16.37 17.37 18.84
CA HIS A 215 -15.80 18.66 18.48
C HIS A 215 -14.52 18.86 19.29
N GLY A 216 -13.38 18.87 18.59
CA GLY A 216 -12.03 18.97 19.16
C GLY A 216 -11.59 20.41 19.43
N ASP A 217 -10.28 20.61 19.56
CA ASP A 217 -9.72 21.94 19.87
C ASP A 217 -9.95 22.95 18.74
N LEU A 218 -10.73 24.00 19.03
CA LEU A 218 -11.00 25.09 18.09
C LEU A 218 -9.75 25.87 17.66
N ASN A 219 -8.62 25.76 18.37
CA ASN A 219 -7.34 26.34 17.92
C ASN A 219 -6.74 25.63 16.70
N LEU A 220 -7.18 24.40 16.36
CA LEU A 220 -6.81 23.71 15.12
C LEU A 220 -7.39 24.39 13.88
N VAL A 221 -8.41 25.23 14.06
CA VAL A 221 -9.22 25.83 13.00
C VAL A 221 -8.56 27.08 12.39
N ILE A 222 -7.35 27.46 12.82
CA ILE A 222 -6.57 28.57 12.25
C ILE A 222 -6.39 28.46 10.72
N ASN A 223 -6.35 27.23 10.19
CA ASN A 223 -6.25 26.95 8.76
C ASN A 223 -7.48 26.25 8.18
N TYR A 224 -8.65 26.28 8.84
CA TYR A 224 -9.85 25.57 8.39
C TYR A 224 -11.08 26.48 8.51
N ASN A 225 -12.06 26.36 7.61
CA ASN A 225 -13.29 27.14 7.74
C ASN A 225 -14.08 26.66 8.99
N ILE A 226 -14.28 27.53 9.98
CA ILE A 226 -14.99 27.21 11.24
C ILE A 226 -16.34 26.54 10.99
N ILE A 227 -17.09 26.98 9.97
CA ILE A 227 -18.39 26.40 9.64
C ILE A 227 -18.22 24.95 9.16
N GLN A 228 -17.23 24.70 8.31
CA GLN A 228 -16.94 23.35 7.81
C GLN A 228 -16.43 22.44 8.93
N TYR A 229 -15.61 22.96 9.86
CA TYR A 229 -15.11 22.19 11.01
C TYR A 229 -16.24 21.70 11.91
N LEU A 230 -17.23 22.57 12.17
CA LEU A 230 -18.40 22.22 12.98
C LEU A 230 -19.32 21.20 12.29
N ILE A 231 -19.32 21.15 10.95
CA ILE A 231 -20.08 20.19 10.14
C ILE A 231 -19.37 18.82 10.11
N ASP A 232 -18.08 18.80 9.79
CA ASP A 232 -17.35 17.55 9.55
C ASP A 232 -16.92 16.85 10.85
N GLY A 233 -16.57 17.63 11.88
CA GLY A 233 -16.20 17.16 13.22
C GLY A 233 -15.00 16.20 13.26
N HIS A 234 -14.63 15.78 14.46
CA HIS A 234 -13.75 14.62 14.64
C HIS A 234 -14.60 13.37 14.77
N GLU A 235 -14.22 12.27 14.13
CA GLU A 235 -14.94 11.01 14.35
C GLU A 235 -14.42 10.35 15.62
N ARG A 236 -15.32 10.01 16.56
CA ARG A 236 -14.94 9.44 17.85
C ARG A 236 -14.05 8.21 17.66
N ARG A 237 -12.86 8.26 18.28
CA ARG A 237 -11.92 7.14 18.33
C ARG A 237 -12.57 5.86 18.87
N PRO A 238 -12.14 4.68 18.37
CA PRO A 238 -12.58 3.43 18.95
C PRO A 238 -12.06 3.31 20.38
N ASP A 239 -12.81 2.69 21.28
CA ASP A 239 -12.26 2.31 22.58
C ASP A 239 -11.12 1.27 22.36
N LYS A 240 -10.17 1.12 23.29
CA LYS A 240 -8.87 0.42 23.08
C LYS A 240 -8.91 -1.02 22.52
N ASN A 241 -10.08 -1.67 22.50
CA ASN A 241 -10.29 -3.03 21.99
C ASN A 241 -11.32 -3.09 20.83
N GLN A 242 -11.80 -1.97 20.29
CA GLN A 242 -12.77 -1.94 19.19
C GLN A 242 -12.08 -1.87 17.82
N VAL A 243 -12.53 -2.69 16.88
CA VAL A 243 -12.07 -2.67 15.49
C VAL A 243 -12.76 -1.53 14.74
N ILE A 244 -11.99 -0.72 14.01
CA ILE A 244 -12.56 0.28 13.09
C ILE A 244 -13.27 -0.46 11.95
N TYR A 245 -14.54 -0.09 11.69
CA TYR A 245 -15.31 -0.70 10.60
C TYR A 245 -14.56 -0.60 9.25
N ILE A 246 -14.56 -1.73 8.55
CA ILE A 246 -14.35 -1.83 7.11
C ILE A 246 -15.41 -2.80 6.57
N PRO A 247 -15.78 -2.72 5.28
CA PRO A 247 -16.69 -3.67 4.64
C PRO A 247 -16.30 -5.12 4.94
N ARG A 248 -17.26 -5.95 5.35
CA ARG A 248 -16.94 -7.24 5.97
C ARG A 248 -16.07 -8.18 5.12
N ASP A 249 -16.22 -8.15 3.80
CA ASP A 249 -15.43 -8.99 2.90
C ASP A 249 -13.93 -8.53 2.82
N GLU A 250 -13.61 -7.28 3.15
CA GLU A 250 -12.23 -6.78 3.28
C GLU A 250 -11.50 -7.35 4.52
N GLN A 251 -12.23 -8.01 5.45
CA GLN A 251 -11.67 -8.62 6.67
C GLN A 251 -11.29 -10.10 6.51
N ILE A 252 -11.55 -10.71 5.34
CA ILE A 252 -11.41 -12.17 5.13
C ILE A 252 -10.00 -12.69 5.47
N ASN A 253 -8.95 -11.90 5.21
CA ASN A 253 -7.56 -12.28 5.50
C ASN A 253 -7.24 -12.36 7.01
N HIS A 254 -8.06 -11.78 7.89
CA HIS A 254 -7.83 -11.79 9.35
C HIS A 254 -8.61 -12.88 10.10
N LEU A 255 -9.08 -13.90 9.37
CA LEU A 255 -9.78 -15.06 9.93
C LEU A 255 -8.91 -15.95 10.85
N LYS A 256 -7.59 -15.74 10.84
CA LYS A 256 -6.67 -16.31 11.82
C LYS A 256 -6.65 -15.36 13.02
N THR A 257 -7.47 -15.66 14.03
CA THR A 257 -7.74 -14.81 15.22
C THR A 257 -6.57 -14.66 16.19
N GLU A 258 -5.44 -15.30 15.90
CA GLU A 258 -4.16 -15.14 16.59
C GLU A 258 -3.23 -14.37 15.65
N PRO A 259 -2.47 -13.36 16.11
CA PRO A 259 -1.38 -12.79 15.34
C PRO A 259 -0.25 -13.82 15.27
N ARG A 260 -0.38 -14.84 14.42
CA ARG A 260 0.76 -15.64 13.99
C ARG A 260 1.73 -14.65 13.35
N PRO A 261 2.96 -14.54 13.86
CA PRO A 261 3.98 -13.73 13.21
C PRO A 261 4.23 -14.34 11.83
N SER A 262 4.35 -13.49 10.80
CA SER A 262 4.46 -13.90 9.38
C SER A 262 5.61 -14.86 9.07
N SER A 263 6.55 -15.00 10.00
CA SER A 263 7.54 -16.08 10.07
C SER A 263 8.01 -16.28 11.51
N GLU A 264 8.71 -17.39 11.81
CA GLU A 264 9.42 -17.59 13.08
C GLU A 264 10.41 -16.44 13.38
N ALA A 265 10.97 -15.82 12.34
CA ALA A 265 11.85 -14.65 12.49
C ALA A 265 11.10 -13.46 13.09
N VAL A 266 9.91 -13.11 12.59
CA VAL A 266 9.08 -12.04 13.17
C VAL A 266 8.58 -12.43 14.55
N ALA A 267 8.30 -13.72 14.81
CA ALA A 267 7.95 -14.19 16.15
C ALA A 267 9.06 -13.89 17.15
N LYS A 268 10.30 -14.24 16.79
CA LYS A 268 11.49 -14.00 17.59
C LYS A 268 11.72 -12.51 17.84
N ILE A 269 11.62 -11.67 16.81
CA ILE A 269 11.70 -10.21 16.95
C ILE A 269 10.64 -9.69 17.93
N ILE A 270 9.38 -10.12 17.80
CA ILE A 270 8.29 -9.70 18.69
C ILE A 270 8.59 -10.12 20.13
N THR A 271 8.95 -11.38 20.38
CA THR A 271 9.27 -11.88 21.73
C THR A 271 10.45 -11.13 22.33
N THR A 272 11.61 -11.10 21.64
CA THR A 272 12.83 -10.47 22.12
C THR A 272 12.66 -8.97 22.37
N LEU A 273 12.01 -8.23 21.47
CA LEU A 273 11.79 -6.80 21.65
C LEU A 273 10.66 -6.47 22.63
N SER A 274 9.69 -7.37 22.85
CA SER A 274 8.59 -7.11 23.79
C SER A 274 9.05 -6.98 25.24
N GLU A 275 10.14 -7.63 25.62
CA GLU A 275 10.75 -7.48 26.95
C GLU A 275 11.56 -6.18 27.01
N ASP A 276 12.46 -5.95 26.06
CA ASP A 276 13.38 -4.80 26.04
C ASP A 276 12.66 -3.44 25.85
N VAL A 277 11.58 -3.36 25.06
CA VAL A 277 10.81 -2.11 24.82
C VAL A 277 10.04 -1.66 26.08
N THR A 278 9.84 -2.53 27.07
CA THR A 278 9.24 -2.13 28.35
C THR A 278 10.21 -1.41 29.28
N VAL A 279 11.52 -1.49 29.01
CA VAL A 279 12.53 -0.72 29.73
C VAL A 279 12.43 0.74 29.26
N ASN A 280 12.11 1.65 30.18
CA ASN A 280 11.96 3.07 29.88
C ASN A 280 13.33 3.78 29.77
N ASP A 281 14.19 3.29 28.87
CA ASP A 281 15.53 3.79 28.60
C ASP A 281 15.54 4.73 27.37
N ASP A 282 15.32 6.02 27.62
CA ASP A 282 15.43 7.07 26.61
C ASP A 282 16.90 7.50 26.34
N ASN A 283 17.89 6.78 26.88
CA ASN A 283 19.31 7.01 26.55
C ASN A 283 19.64 6.57 25.10
N TYR A 284 20.92 6.77 24.74
CA TYR A 284 21.53 6.38 23.47
C TYR A 284 22.52 5.23 23.67
N TYR A 285 22.92 4.59 22.57
CA TYR A 285 24.02 3.62 22.54
C TYR A 285 25.37 4.33 22.64
N GLY A 286 26.35 3.71 23.30
CA GLY A 286 27.69 4.28 23.49
C GLY A 286 28.61 4.15 22.27
N SER A 287 28.32 3.21 21.37
CA SER A 287 29.10 2.94 20.15
C SER A 287 28.25 2.22 19.11
N PHE A 288 28.63 2.26 17.83
CA PHE A 288 27.97 1.49 16.77
C PHE A 288 28.04 -0.01 17.04
N ARG A 289 29.10 -0.48 17.72
CA ARG A 289 29.25 -1.87 18.16
C ARG A 289 28.14 -2.33 19.13
N GLU A 290 27.60 -1.44 19.97
CA GLU A 290 26.43 -1.78 20.80
C GLU A 290 25.16 -1.96 19.97
N VAL A 291 25.02 -1.23 18.87
CA VAL A 291 23.89 -1.39 17.93
C VAL A 291 24.04 -2.67 17.13
N LEU A 292 25.25 -2.98 16.65
CA LEU A 292 25.57 -4.22 15.94
C LEU A 292 25.30 -5.47 16.81
N ALA A 293 25.55 -5.38 18.12
CA ALA A 293 25.28 -6.44 19.08
C ALA A 293 23.78 -6.82 19.24
N LEU A 294 22.85 -6.02 18.70
CA LEU A 294 21.43 -6.39 18.60
C LEU A 294 21.18 -7.52 17.59
N PHE A 295 22.04 -7.63 16.57
CA PHE A 295 21.90 -8.58 15.44
C PHE A 295 22.84 -9.78 15.57
N GLN A 296 23.92 -9.64 16.33
CA GLN A 296 24.84 -10.73 16.65
C GLN A 296 24.20 -11.78 17.60
N GLY A 297 24.67 -13.03 17.57
CA GLY A 297 24.24 -14.07 18.51
C GLY A 297 22.79 -14.56 18.37
N THR A 298 22.15 -14.34 17.22
CA THR A 298 20.77 -14.73 16.85
C THR A 298 19.63 -13.90 17.47
N LYS A 299 19.88 -12.79 18.18
CA LYS A 299 18.81 -12.00 18.82
C LYS A 299 17.77 -11.47 17.82
N LEU A 300 18.23 -10.90 16.71
CA LEU A 300 17.41 -10.39 15.60
C LEU A 300 18.01 -10.87 14.26
N PRO A 301 17.22 -10.97 13.17
CA PRO A 301 17.75 -11.18 11.82
C PRO A 301 18.74 -10.07 11.41
N VAL A 302 19.81 -10.42 10.71
CA VAL A 302 20.81 -9.44 10.26
C VAL A 302 20.25 -8.60 9.11
N PRO A 303 20.27 -7.26 9.16
CA PRO A 303 19.86 -6.40 8.06
C PRO A 303 20.85 -6.44 6.90
N GLY A 304 20.36 -6.44 5.65
CA GLY A 304 21.17 -6.50 4.43
C GLY A 304 22.32 -5.48 4.37
N VAL A 305 22.13 -4.27 4.91
CA VAL A 305 23.15 -3.21 4.94
C VAL A 305 24.40 -3.54 5.78
N ILE A 306 24.35 -4.56 6.63
CA ILE A 306 25.51 -5.08 7.39
C ILE A 306 25.73 -6.60 7.19
N GLU A 307 25.01 -7.23 6.26
CA GLU A 307 25.03 -8.70 6.08
C GLU A 307 26.37 -9.23 5.54
N ALA A 308 27.01 -8.47 4.65
CA ALA A 308 28.27 -8.87 4.00
C ALA A 308 29.52 -8.81 4.90
N GLY A 309 29.38 -8.37 6.16
CA GLY A 309 30.45 -8.36 7.16
C GLY A 309 31.36 -7.12 7.16
N ASP A 310 31.20 -6.19 6.22
CA ASP A 310 31.75 -4.84 6.36
C ASP A 310 30.77 -3.97 7.16
N GLU A 311 31.00 -3.90 8.47
CA GLU A 311 30.18 -3.14 9.42
C GLU A 311 30.25 -1.60 9.22
N ASN A 312 31.10 -1.09 8.30
CA ASN A 312 31.24 0.33 7.98
C ASN A 312 30.78 0.74 6.57
N ALA A 313 30.50 -0.20 5.65
CA ALA A 313 30.15 0.11 4.26
C ALA A 313 28.93 1.05 4.10
N TRP A 314 28.00 1.07 5.05
CA TRP A 314 26.88 2.02 5.12
C TRP A 314 27.31 3.50 5.31
N ARG A 315 28.51 3.72 5.84
CA ARG A 315 29.10 5.06 6.08
C ARG A 315 29.75 5.64 4.83
N ASP A 316 29.92 4.86 3.78
CA ASP A 316 30.52 5.31 2.53
C ASP A 316 29.60 6.27 1.78
N ASP A 317 30.20 7.26 1.15
CA ASP A 317 29.48 8.22 0.30
C ASP A 317 28.91 7.55 -0.96
N GLU A 318 29.54 6.45 -1.43
CA GLU A 318 29.02 5.63 -2.51
C GLU A 318 27.72 4.92 -2.12
N GLU A 319 27.62 4.31 -0.93
CA GLU A 319 26.39 3.63 -0.51
C GLU A 319 25.26 4.65 -0.23
N PHE A 320 25.58 5.75 0.46
CA PHE A 320 24.62 6.82 0.70
C PHE A 320 24.01 7.39 -0.60
N GLY A 321 24.82 7.56 -1.65
CA GLY A 321 24.31 7.95 -2.97
C GLY A 321 23.57 6.84 -3.69
N ARG A 322 24.07 5.59 -3.61
CA ARG A 322 23.45 4.41 -4.25
C ARG A 322 22.06 4.10 -3.68
N GLU A 323 21.83 4.29 -2.38
CA GLU A 323 20.51 4.08 -1.78
C GLU A 323 19.42 4.96 -2.40
N MET A 324 19.76 6.13 -2.96
CA MET A 324 18.80 7.00 -3.66
C MET A 324 18.29 6.40 -4.99
N ILE A 325 18.93 5.34 -5.49
CA ILE A 325 18.55 4.61 -6.72
C ILE A 325 18.29 3.11 -6.50
N ALA A 326 18.76 2.53 -5.39
CA ALA A 326 18.70 1.09 -5.10
C ALA A 326 18.36 0.74 -3.64
N GLY A 327 18.14 1.73 -2.77
CA GLY A 327 17.76 1.54 -1.37
C GLY A 327 16.26 1.48 -1.17
N VAL A 328 15.80 1.82 0.04
CA VAL A 328 14.38 1.77 0.42
C VAL A 328 13.52 2.88 -0.20
N HIS A 329 14.10 4.05 -0.53
CA HIS A 329 13.37 5.19 -1.12
C HIS A 329 13.89 5.60 -2.51
N PRO A 330 13.90 4.70 -3.51
CA PRO A 330 14.60 4.91 -4.78
C PRO A 330 13.78 5.77 -5.78
N VAL A 331 12.87 6.63 -5.31
CA VAL A 331 11.83 7.28 -6.15
C VAL A 331 11.90 8.82 -6.17
N HIS A 332 12.60 9.46 -5.24
CA HIS A 332 12.52 10.93 -5.09
C HIS A 332 13.61 11.70 -5.84
N ILE A 333 14.79 11.09 -6.07
CA ILE A 333 15.95 11.71 -6.72
C ILE A 333 15.63 12.26 -8.13
N ARG A 334 16.18 13.45 -8.44
CA ARG A 334 15.90 14.18 -9.69
C ARG A 334 17.17 14.68 -10.34
N LEU A 335 17.13 14.84 -11.66
CA LEU A 335 18.17 15.57 -12.38
C LEU A 335 18.15 17.06 -11.95
N LEU A 336 19.32 17.61 -11.62
CA LEU A 336 19.48 19.04 -11.34
C LEU A 336 19.48 19.81 -12.66
N LYS A 337 18.64 20.86 -12.75
CA LYS A 337 18.41 21.61 -14.01
C LYS A 337 18.86 23.06 -13.96
N LYS A 338 19.15 23.58 -12.76
CA LYS A 338 19.56 24.95 -12.47
C LYS A 338 20.37 24.96 -11.19
N PHE A 339 21.41 25.78 -11.16
CA PHE A 339 22.25 25.99 -9.99
C PHE A 339 22.40 27.50 -9.69
N PRO A 340 22.48 27.92 -8.42
CA PRO A 340 22.15 27.14 -7.22
C PRO A 340 20.66 26.74 -7.20
N PRO A 341 20.27 25.68 -6.47
CA PRO A 341 18.88 25.27 -6.32
C PRO A 341 17.96 26.41 -5.83
N LYS A 342 16.73 26.42 -6.32
CA LYS A 342 15.74 27.48 -6.04
C LYS A 342 14.47 26.90 -5.42
N SER A 343 14.06 27.48 -4.29
CA SER A 343 12.80 27.13 -3.63
C SER A 343 11.59 27.63 -4.41
N LYS A 344 10.48 26.90 -4.28
CA LYS A 344 9.14 27.24 -4.77
C LYS A 344 8.23 27.77 -3.67
N LEU A 345 8.71 27.87 -2.43
CA LEU A 345 7.97 28.47 -1.33
C LEU A 345 7.65 29.94 -1.66
N ASP A 346 6.47 30.41 -1.22
CA ASP A 346 6.07 31.80 -1.43
C ASP A 346 7.03 32.73 -0.68
N LYS A 347 7.87 33.46 -1.44
CA LYS A 347 8.84 34.41 -0.90
C LYS A 347 8.20 35.54 -0.07
N ARG A 348 6.90 35.81 -0.21
CA ARG A 348 6.18 36.77 0.65
C ARG A 348 5.90 36.21 2.05
N LYS A 349 5.73 34.90 2.17
CA LYS A 349 5.43 34.19 3.41
C LYS A 349 6.67 33.61 4.10
N TYR A 350 7.64 33.14 3.30
CA TYR A 350 8.83 32.43 3.79
C TYR A 350 10.14 33.18 3.54
N GLY A 351 10.14 34.31 2.82
CA GLY A 351 11.33 35.12 2.57
C GLY A 351 12.25 34.52 1.51
N ASP A 352 13.55 34.84 1.57
CA ASP A 352 14.52 34.18 0.69
C ASP A 352 14.82 32.75 1.16
N GLN A 353 14.60 31.81 0.26
CA GLN A 353 14.68 30.36 0.47
C GLN A 353 15.56 29.70 -0.61
N ASP A 354 16.27 30.52 -1.40
CA ASP A 354 17.23 30.07 -2.40
C ASP A 354 18.48 29.49 -1.73
N SER A 355 18.96 28.39 -2.29
CA SER A 355 20.10 27.63 -1.74
C SER A 355 21.38 28.46 -1.67
N LYS A 356 22.18 28.18 -0.64
CA LYS A 356 23.50 28.79 -0.38
C LYS A 356 24.67 27.97 -0.92
N ILE A 357 24.43 26.77 -1.46
CA ILE A 357 25.46 25.97 -2.13
C ILE A 357 26.01 26.77 -3.33
N SER A 358 27.31 27.06 -3.30
CA SER A 358 28.03 27.83 -4.31
C SER A 358 28.79 26.92 -5.28
N GLU A 359 29.27 27.48 -6.39
CA GLU A 359 30.06 26.72 -7.36
C GLU A 359 31.40 26.30 -6.77
N ASP A 360 32.04 27.18 -5.98
CA ASP A 360 33.30 26.92 -5.29
C ASP A 360 33.20 25.74 -4.29
N ASP A 361 32.04 25.53 -3.66
CA ASP A 361 31.82 24.40 -2.73
C ASP A 361 31.94 23.04 -3.42
N ILE A 362 31.50 22.92 -4.67
CA ILE A 362 31.35 21.61 -5.35
C ILE A 362 32.31 21.39 -6.50
N ILE A 363 32.84 22.45 -7.14
CA ILE A 363 33.54 22.33 -8.44
C ILE A 363 34.74 21.37 -8.41
N ASN A 364 35.50 21.36 -7.31
CA ASN A 364 36.67 20.49 -7.15
C ASN A 364 36.34 18.99 -7.03
N MET A 365 35.06 18.64 -6.84
CA MET A 365 34.57 17.25 -6.76
C MET A 365 33.90 16.78 -8.06
N LEU A 366 33.83 17.63 -9.10
CA LEU A 366 33.19 17.31 -10.39
C LEU A 366 34.21 16.80 -11.43
N GLU A 367 35.24 16.07 -11.01
CA GLU A 367 36.30 15.53 -11.88
C GLU A 367 36.90 16.58 -12.87
N ASP A 368 36.66 16.42 -14.18
CA ASP A 368 37.23 17.25 -15.26
C ASP A 368 36.32 18.47 -15.59
N PHE A 369 35.16 18.61 -14.93
CA PHE A 369 34.23 19.69 -15.21
C PHE A 369 34.79 21.04 -14.73
N THR A 370 35.03 21.96 -15.67
CA THR A 370 35.52 23.31 -15.35
C THR A 370 34.44 24.29 -14.92
N SER A 371 33.17 23.86 -14.84
CA SER A 371 32.05 24.63 -14.30
C SER A 371 30.84 23.72 -14.03
N VAL A 372 30.00 24.11 -13.08
CA VAL A 372 28.76 23.42 -12.68
C VAL A 372 27.75 23.38 -13.83
N ASP A 373 27.64 24.46 -14.61
CA ASP A 373 26.73 24.51 -15.77
C ASP A 373 27.06 23.41 -16.80
N LYS A 374 28.35 23.13 -17.07
CA LYS A 374 28.75 22.03 -17.97
C LYS A 374 28.35 20.66 -17.43
N ALA A 375 28.43 20.46 -16.11
CA ALA A 375 28.00 19.22 -15.47
C ALA A 375 26.47 19.05 -15.54
N ILE A 376 25.70 20.15 -15.46
CA ILE A 376 24.24 20.15 -15.71
C ILE A 376 23.92 19.85 -17.18
N GLU A 377 24.62 20.50 -18.13
CA GLU A 377 24.46 20.26 -19.57
C GLU A 377 24.70 18.80 -19.96
N GLN A 378 25.72 18.16 -19.35
CA GLN A 378 26.02 16.74 -19.54
C GLN A 378 25.19 15.80 -18.63
N LYS A 379 24.16 16.32 -17.95
CA LYS A 379 23.28 15.59 -17.03
C LYS A 379 23.99 14.83 -15.89
N ARG A 380 25.16 15.29 -15.45
CA ARG A 380 25.95 14.65 -14.39
C ARG A 380 25.60 15.13 -12.97
N LEU A 381 24.74 16.14 -12.82
CA LEU A 381 24.33 16.66 -11.50
C LEU A 381 22.86 16.38 -11.16
N PHE A 382 22.66 16.07 -9.88
CA PHE A 382 21.44 15.51 -9.32
C PHE A 382 21.08 16.22 -8.02
N ILE A 383 19.83 16.09 -7.61
CA ILE A 383 19.36 16.62 -6.33
C ILE A 383 18.35 15.68 -5.65
N LEU A 384 18.58 15.49 -4.34
CA LEU A 384 17.59 15.01 -3.40
C LEU A 384 17.12 16.22 -2.56
N ASP A 385 15.89 16.70 -2.79
CA ASP A 385 15.38 17.98 -2.26
C ASP A 385 14.20 17.75 -1.31
N HIS A 386 14.43 17.94 -0.02
CA HIS A 386 13.43 17.82 1.05
C HIS A 386 13.01 19.20 1.59
N HIS A 387 13.73 20.26 1.19
CA HIS A 387 13.66 21.57 1.80
C HIS A 387 12.25 22.16 1.79
N ASP A 388 11.64 22.27 0.61
CA ASP A 388 10.32 22.89 0.46
C ASP A 388 9.19 22.08 1.13
N THR A 389 9.44 20.80 1.41
CA THR A 389 8.48 19.92 2.11
C THR A 389 8.47 20.22 3.61
N PHE A 390 9.65 20.32 4.24
CA PHE A 390 9.74 20.41 5.71
C PHE A 390 9.97 21.80 6.26
N MET A 391 10.58 22.73 5.51
CA MET A 391 10.80 24.12 5.94
C MET A 391 9.54 24.80 6.52
N PRO A 392 8.32 24.63 5.97
CA PRO A 392 7.09 25.18 6.57
C PRO A 392 6.74 24.67 7.98
N TYR A 393 7.34 23.58 8.43
CA TYR A 393 7.04 22.89 9.69
C TYR A 393 8.14 23.08 10.76
N LEU A 394 9.37 23.43 10.38
CA LEU A 394 10.52 23.45 11.28
C LEU A 394 10.36 24.37 12.50
N LYS A 395 9.78 25.58 12.37
CA LYS A 395 9.50 26.46 13.53
C LYS A 395 8.55 25.83 14.57
N ARG A 396 7.77 24.80 14.20
CA ARG A 396 6.88 24.04 15.09
C ARG A 396 7.52 22.73 15.58
N ILE A 397 8.25 22.02 14.72
CA ILE A 397 8.97 20.80 15.05
C ILE A 397 10.10 21.10 16.05
N ASN A 398 10.95 22.09 15.78
CA ASN A 398 12.14 22.37 16.58
C ASN A 398 11.84 22.93 17.99
N LYS A 399 10.57 23.23 18.30
CA LYS A 399 10.08 23.57 19.64
C LYS A 399 9.76 22.35 20.52
N THR A 400 9.78 21.13 19.97
CA THR A 400 9.65 19.89 20.75
C THR A 400 11.05 19.41 21.21
N SER A 401 11.15 18.17 21.68
CA SER A 401 12.44 17.48 21.87
C SER A 401 13.19 17.21 20.55
N THR A 402 12.52 17.30 19.40
CA THR A 402 13.13 17.16 18.07
C THR A 402 13.94 18.39 17.69
N LYS A 403 15.02 18.20 16.93
CA LYS A 403 15.82 19.25 16.29
C LYS A 403 16.13 18.79 14.87
N ALA A 404 15.48 19.39 13.88
CA ALA A 404 15.53 18.99 12.48
C ALA A 404 15.88 20.16 11.56
N TYR A 405 16.44 19.82 10.40
CA TYR A 405 16.73 20.73 9.31
C TYR A 405 15.85 20.40 8.10
N ALA A 406 15.77 21.35 7.17
CA ALA A 406 15.25 21.17 5.82
C ALA A 406 16.46 20.90 4.93
N THR A 407 16.57 19.70 4.36
CA THR A 407 17.80 19.29 3.65
C THR A 407 17.71 19.43 2.13
N ARG A 408 18.85 19.74 1.51
CA ARG A 408 19.11 19.49 0.09
C ARG A 408 20.43 18.76 -0.06
N THR A 409 20.48 17.73 -0.89
CA THR A 409 21.72 17.03 -1.24
C THR A 409 21.96 17.16 -2.72
N ILE A 410 23.15 17.63 -3.12
CA ILE A 410 23.63 17.60 -4.50
C ILE A 410 24.49 16.36 -4.68
N LEU A 411 24.22 15.61 -5.76
CA LEU A 411 24.99 14.43 -6.12
C LEU A 411 25.55 14.57 -7.53
N PHE A 412 26.75 14.03 -7.74
CA PHE A 412 27.46 13.97 -9.00
C PHE A 412 27.57 12.52 -9.48
N LEU A 413 27.27 12.29 -10.75
CA LEU A 413 27.42 10.99 -11.40
C LEU A 413 28.79 10.89 -12.06
N THR A 414 29.70 10.11 -11.48
CA THR A 414 31.09 9.97 -11.93
C THR A 414 31.20 9.27 -13.29
N LYS A 415 32.38 9.33 -13.94
CA LYS A 415 32.70 8.52 -15.12
C LYS A 415 32.56 7.02 -14.88
N GLU A 416 32.77 6.56 -13.66
CA GLU A 416 32.60 5.18 -13.22
C GLU A 416 31.13 4.77 -13.06
N GLU A 417 30.19 5.70 -13.31
CA GLU A 417 28.74 5.60 -13.12
C GLU A 417 28.32 5.39 -11.65
N LYS A 418 29.12 5.92 -10.71
CA LYS A 418 28.78 6.02 -9.28
C LYS A 418 28.09 7.34 -9.01
N LEU A 419 27.07 7.34 -8.15
CA LEU A 419 26.39 8.55 -7.73
C LEU A 419 26.95 8.99 -6.37
N MET A 420 27.77 10.05 -6.36
CA MET A 420 28.47 10.52 -5.16
C MET A 420 27.83 11.81 -4.62
N PRO A 421 27.55 11.93 -3.31
CA PRO A 421 27.19 13.21 -2.70
C PRO A 421 28.36 14.19 -2.78
N VAL A 422 28.09 15.45 -3.16
CA VAL A 422 29.11 16.51 -3.24
C VAL A 422 28.79 17.72 -2.35
N ALA A 423 27.53 17.92 -1.97
CA ALA A 423 27.15 18.90 -0.97
C ALA A 423 25.85 18.52 -0.26
N ILE A 424 25.76 18.84 1.03
CA ILE A 424 24.52 18.81 1.83
C ILE A 424 24.29 20.21 2.41
N GLU A 425 23.16 20.80 2.10
CA GLU A 425 22.66 22.04 2.72
C GLU A 425 21.69 21.68 3.84
N LEU A 426 21.98 22.15 5.06
CA LEU A 426 21.11 22.06 6.22
C LEU A 426 20.50 23.44 6.49
N SER A 427 19.21 23.59 6.19
CA SER A 427 18.50 24.86 6.35
C SER A 427 17.59 24.89 7.59
N LEU A 428 17.63 26.01 8.32
CA LEU A 428 16.67 26.39 9.35
C LEU A 428 15.87 27.63 8.90
N PRO A 429 14.64 27.81 9.38
CA PRO A 429 13.92 29.07 9.20
C PRO A 429 14.51 30.14 10.14
N LYS A 430 14.70 31.36 9.65
CA LYS A 430 15.29 32.45 10.46
C LYS A 430 14.50 32.75 11.74
N ASP A 431 15.24 32.99 12.83
CA ASP A 431 14.69 33.30 14.16
C ASP A 431 14.57 34.81 14.40
N GLY A 432 13.40 35.34 14.02
CA GLY A 432 12.94 36.68 14.38
C GLY A 432 11.43 36.81 14.15
N PRO A 433 10.73 37.75 14.82
CA PRO A 433 9.30 37.97 14.62
C PRO A 433 8.97 38.48 13.21
N ASP A 434 9.88 39.26 12.61
CA ASP A 434 9.75 39.81 11.26
C ASP A 434 10.80 39.26 10.26
N GLU A 435 11.65 38.31 10.69
CA GLU A 435 12.67 37.70 9.83
C GLU A 435 12.12 36.48 9.09
N ASN A 436 11.86 36.68 7.79
CA ASN A 436 11.52 35.62 6.85
C ASN A 436 12.74 35.28 5.99
N GLY A 437 13.13 34.01 6.00
CA GLY A 437 14.17 33.45 5.14
C GLY A 437 14.69 32.12 5.69
N ALA A 438 15.62 31.52 4.96
CA ALA A 438 16.44 30.43 5.45
C ALA A 438 17.74 30.99 6.05
N ASP A 439 18.16 30.41 7.17
CA ASP A 439 19.55 30.36 7.60
C ASP A 439 20.09 28.97 7.23
N SER A 440 21.25 28.86 6.61
CA SER A 440 21.65 27.62 5.92
C SER A 440 23.15 27.42 5.92
N THR A 441 23.58 26.24 6.37
CA THR A 441 24.97 25.82 6.38
C THR A 441 25.18 24.74 5.33
N VAL A 442 26.25 24.86 4.55
CA VAL A 442 26.66 23.89 3.53
C VAL A 442 27.78 23.03 4.09
N PHE A 443 27.66 21.72 3.91
CA PHE A 443 28.66 20.72 4.24
C PHE A 443 29.08 19.99 2.96
N THR A 444 30.35 19.65 2.84
CA THR A 444 30.93 18.92 1.71
C THR A 444 31.71 17.70 2.23
N PRO A 445 31.93 16.67 1.39
CA PRO A 445 32.83 15.58 1.72
C PRO A 445 34.23 16.10 2.15
N PRO A 446 34.82 15.57 3.23
CA PRO A 446 36.13 16.01 3.69
C PRO A 446 37.22 15.63 2.67
N CYS A 447 38.01 16.62 2.25
CA CYS A 447 39.17 16.41 1.37
C CYS A 447 40.46 16.03 2.13
N ASP A 448 40.41 16.04 3.46
CA ASP A 448 41.50 15.71 4.38
C ASP A 448 41.02 14.77 5.50
N ASN A 449 41.96 14.15 6.20
CA ASN A 449 41.65 13.24 7.32
C ASN A 449 41.31 14.00 8.62
N ASP A 450 40.61 15.14 8.52
CA ASP A 450 40.16 15.93 9.67
C ASP A 450 38.98 15.20 10.35
N PRO A 451 39.13 14.72 11.61
CA PRO A 451 38.07 13.95 12.27
C PRO A 451 36.81 14.76 12.51
N HIS A 452 36.91 16.08 12.71
CA HIS A 452 35.76 16.93 12.95
C HIS A 452 34.98 17.19 11.65
N LYS A 453 35.66 17.38 10.52
CA LYS A 453 34.99 17.47 9.21
C LYS A 453 34.34 16.15 8.81
N TYR A 454 35.01 15.03 9.06
CA TYR A 454 34.42 13.70 8.84
C TYR A 454 33.17 13.49 9.71
N ALA A 455 33.25 13.75 11.02
CA ALA A 455 32.12 13.63 11.94
C ALA A 455 30.94 14.54 11.53
N THR A 456 31.21 15.80 11.19
CA THR A 456 30.16 16.73 10.76
C THR A 456 29.55 16.37 9.41
N TRP A 457 30.31 15.78 8.48
CA TRP A 457 29.80 15.20 7.24
C TRP A 457 28.88 14.00 7.49
N GLN A 458 29.27 13.05 8.36
CA GLN A 458 28.43 11.91 8.73
C GLN A 458 27.12 12.37 9.42
N LEU A 459 27.19 13.38 10.31
CA LEU A 459 25.99 14.01 10.87
C LEU A 459 25.10 14.64 9.79
N ALA A 460 25.66 15.36 8.81
CA ALA A 460 24.91 15.95 7.71
C ALA A 460 24.17 14.87 6.89
N LYS A 461 24.81 13.74 6.58
CA LYS A 461 24.17 12.57 5.96
C LYS A 461 23.04 11.99 6.82
N GLY A 462 23.24 11.91 8.14
CA GLY A 462 22.21 11.50 9.09
C GLY A 462 20.96 12.39 9.07
N TYR A 463 21.11 13.73 9.01
CA TYR A 463 19.95 14.64 8.86
C TYR A 463 19.23 14.49 7.51
N VAL A 464 19.95 14.17 6.43
CA VAL A 464 19.33 13.81 5.15
C VAL A 464 18.53 12.52 5.29
N ALA A 465 19.08 11.48 5.92
CA ALA A 465 18.38 10.22 6.16
C ALA A 465 17.13 10.38 7.06
N VAL A 466 17.14 11.31 8.04
CA VAL A 466 15.95 11.70 8.82
C VAL A 466 14.87 12.33 7.93
N ASN A 467 15.24 13.31 7.10
CA ASN A 467 14.33 13.96 6.15
C ASN A 467 13.76 12.96 5.13
N ASP A 468 14.60 12.03 4.65
CA ASP A 468 14.24 11.06 3.64
C ASP A 468 13.33 9.95 4.20
N SER A 469 13.65 9.41 5.36
CA SER A 469 12.81 8.43 6.06
C SER A 469 11.45 9.02 6.43
N GLY A 470 11.37 10.30 6.79
CA GLY A 470 10.10 10.99 7.03
C GLY A 470 9.28 11.27 5.77
N TYR A 471 9.92 11.43 4.60
CA TYR A 471 9.22 11.63 3.32
C TYR A 471 8.67 10.30 2.75
N HIS A 472 9.44 9.22 2.92
CA HIS A 472 9.23 7.89 2.37
C HIS A 472 7.83 7.29 2.61
N GLN A 473 7.22 7.53 3.77
CA GLN A 473 6.10 6.73 4.32
C GLN A 473 4.70 7.02 3.71
N LEU A 474 4.58 7.49 2.46
CA LEU A 474 3.36 8.16 1.97
C LEU A 474 2.88 7.70 0.57
N TYR A 475 2.02 6.67 0.53
CA TYR A 475 1.32 6.20 -0.67
C TYR A 475 -0.17 5.93 -0.40
N MET A 476 -1.03 6.11 -1.40
CA MET A 476 -2.50 6.09 -1.19
C MET A 476 -3.27 5.51 -2.39
N ILE A 477 -3.99 4.40 -2.15
CA ILE A 477 -4.84 3.72 -3.14
C ILE A 477 -6.28 3.42 -2.66
N GLU A 478 -6.60 3.63 -1.38
CA GLU A 478 -7.92 3.33 -0.77
C GLU A 478 -9.14 3.89 -1.55
N PRO A 479 -9.11 5.11 -2.13
CA PRO A 479 -10.22 5.62 -2.95
C PRO A 479 -10.59 4.75 -4.15
N PHE A 480 -9.62 4.06 -4.75
CA PHE A 480 -9.84 3.17 -5.90
C PHE A 480 -10.51 1.87 -5.46
N VAL A 481 -10.19 1.35 -4.27
CA VAL A 481 -10.87 0.19 -3.67
C VAL A 481 -12.34 0.50 -3.43
N ILE A 482 -12.61 1.66 -2.81
CA ILE A 482 -13.96 2.13 -2.49
C ILE A 482 -14.77 2.34 -3.78
N ALA A 483 -14.22 3.06 -4.76
CA ALA A 483 -14.91 3.32 -6.03
C ALA A 483 -15.19 2.04 -6.81
N THR A 484 -14.24 1.10 -6.84
CA THR A 484 -14.38 -0.16 -7.60
C THR A 484 -15.55 -0.98 -7.06
N ASN A 485 -15.63 -1.18 -5.74
CA ASN A 485 -16.75 -1.87 -5.11
C ASN A 485 -18.09 -1.13 -5.23
N ARG A 486 -18.08 0.20 -5.30
CA ARG A 486 -19.30 1.03 -5.42
C ARG A 486 -19.86 1.14 -6.83
N GLN A 487 -19.01 1.02 -7.85
CA GLN A 487 -19.38 1.39 -9.23
C GLN A 487 -19.17 0.29 -10.26
N LEU A 488 -18.30 -0.69 -10.01
CA LEU A 488 -18.09 -1.83 -10.90
C LEU A 488 -18.69 -3.09 -10.26
N SER A 489 -19.59 -3.77 -10.97
CA SER A 489 -20.16 -5.04 -10.49
C SER A 489 -19.09 -6.14 -10.41
N VAL A 490 -19.25 -7.12 -9.52
CA VAL A 490 -18.38 -8.31 -9.42
C VAL A 490 -18.25 -9.11 -10.74
N ILE A 491 -19.20 -8.97 -11.67
CA ILE A 491 -19.12 -9.56 -13.02
C ILE A 491 -18.50 -8.64 -14.08
N HIS A 492 -18.16 -7.39 -13.74
CA HIS A 492 -17.52 -6.44 -14.63
C HIS A 492 -16.06 -6.85 -14.89
N PRO A 493 -15.57 -6.84 -16.14
CA PRO A 493 -14.20 -7.28 -16.43
C PRO A 493 -13.14 -6.46 -15.66
N ILE A 494 -13.28 -5.13 -15.64
CA ILE A 494 -12.35 -4.26 -14.89
C ILE A 494 -12.45 -4.46 -13.35
N TYR A 495 -13.59 -4.89 -12.79
CA TYR A 495 -13.62 -5.32 -11.38
C TYR A 495 -12.73 -6.55 -11.19
N LYS A 496 -12.90 -7.58 -12.03
CA LYS A 496 -12.11 -8.83 -11.95
C LYS A 496 -10.61 -8.59 -12.15
N LEU A 497 -10.25 -7.64 -13.01
CA LEU A 497 -8.87 -7.23 -13.23
C LEU A 497 -8.26 -6.55 -12.00
N LEU A 498 -8.98 -5.61 -11.37
CA LEU A 498 -8.41 -4.77 -10.30
C LEU A 498 -8.58 -5.36 -8.89
N HIS A 499 -9.61 -6.15 -8.63
CA HIS A 499 -9.93 -6.67 -7.29
C HIS A 499 -8.78 -7.43 -6.60
N PRO A 500 -7.99 -8.30 -7.29
CA PRO A 500 -6.82 -8.94 -6.66
C PRO A 500 -5.80 -7.93 -6.11
N HIS A 501 -5.71 -6.74 -6.72
CA HIS A 501 -4.77 -5.68 -6.36
C HIS A 501 -5.24 -4.77 -5.23
N PHE A 502 -6.36 -5.10 -4.58
CA PHE A 502 -6.89 -4.40 -3.40
C PHE A 502 -6.91 -5.26 -2.14
N ARG A 503 -6.49 -6.54 -2.22
CA ARG A 503 -6.50 -7.51 -1.12
C ARG A 503 -5.86 -6.91 0.15
N GLY A 504 -6.67 -6.79 1.21
CA GLY A 504 -6.23 -6.35 2.54
C GLY A 504 -6.03 -4.84 2.72
N THR A 505 -6.07 -4.05 1.64
CA THR A 505 -5.71 -2.62 1.67
C THR A 505 -6.60 -1.78 2.59
N MET A 506 -7.92 -1.99 2.59
CA MET A 506 -8.80 -1.28 3.52
C MET A 506 -8.55 -1.68 4.97
N SER A 507 -8.17 -2.95 5.21
CA SER A 507 -7.91 -3.47 6.55
C SER A 507 -6.63 -2.92 7.16
N ILE A 508 -5.51 -2.95 6.41
CA ILE A 508 -4.27 -2.35 6.89
C ILE A 508 -4.43 -0.84 7.10
N ASN A 509 -5.13 -0.13 6.21
CA ASN A 509 -5.36 1.30 6.38
C ASN A 509 -6.21 1.61 7.63
N ALA A 510 -7.25 0.82 7.92
CA ALA A 510 -8.02 0.97 9.16
C ALA A 510 -7.18 0.67 10.41
N ARG A 511 -6.33 -0.36 10.38
CA ARG A 511 -5.37 -0.65 11.45
C ARG A 511 -4.36 0.48 11.63
N ALA A 512 -3.82 1.01 10.53
CA ALA A 512 -2.89 2.14 10.53
C ALA A 512 -3.50 3.40 11.16
N ARG A 513 -4.75 3.74 10.82
CA ARG A 513 -5.50 4.84 11.47
C ARG A 513 -5.77 4.60 12.97
N THR A 514 -5.61 3.38 13.47
CA THR A 514 -5.81 3.02 14.88
C THR A 514 -4.53 3.02 15.71
N ILE A 515 -3.38 2.57 15.15
CA ILE A 515 -2.13 2.35 15.92
C ILE A 515 -0.86 3.01 15.33
N LEU A 516 -0.89 3.44 14.06
CA LEU A 516 0.28 3.88 13.31
C LEU A 516 0.30 5.41 13.12
N VAL A 517 -0.74 5.97 12.51
CA VAL A 517 -0.82 7.39 12.09
C VAL A 517 -1.81 8.24 12.90
N ASN A 518 -2.40 7.67 13.95
CA ASN A 518 -3.21 8.39 14.93
C ASN A 518 -2.34 9.32 15.81
N ALA A 519 -2.94 10.33 16.44
CA ALA A 519 -2.35 11.08 17.55
C ALA A 519 -1.76 10.11 18.59
N ASP A 520 -0.48 10.30 18.93
CA ASP A 520 0.37 9.49 19.80
C ASP A 520 0.62 8.05 19.31
N GLY A 521 0.26 7.74 18.07
CA GLY A 521 0.55 6.49 17.36
C GLY A 521 2.04 6.32 17.03
N LYS A 522 2.42 5.16 16.50
CA LYS A 522 3.84 4.82 16.27
C LYS A 522 4.57 5.92 15.46
N ILE A 523 4.04 6.37 14.32
CA ILE A 523 4.73 7.36 13.46
C ILE A 523 5.05 8.65 14.23
N GLU A 524 4.12 9.16 15.03
CA GLU A 524 4.35 10.39 15.79
C GLU A 524 5.39 10.25 16.91
N ARG A 525 5.67 9.03 17.38
CA ARG A 525 6.66 8.77 18.44
C ARG A 525 8.07 8.51 17.92
N ILE A 526 8.21 7.94 16.71
CA ILE A 526 9.51 7.51 16.17
C ILE A 526 9.97 8.29 14.93
N PHE A 527 9.18 9.21 14.35
CA PHE A 527 9.63 10.08 13.25
C PHE A 527 9.72 11.56 13.66
N PHE A 528 10.68 12.29 13.08
CA PHE A 528 10.97 13.68 13.44
C PHE A 528 9.78 14.65 13.29
N GLN A 529 8.84 14.40 12.38
CA GLN A 529 7.69 15.29 12.21
C GLN A 529 6.75 15.26 13.43
N GLY A 530 6.80 14.20 14.25
CA GLY A 530 5.91 13.99 15.38
C GLY A 530 4.44 14.16 15.00
N LYS A 531 3.70 14.93 15.79
CA LYS A 531 2.29 15.29 15.55
C LYS A 531 1.99 16.06 14.25
N TYR A 532 3.01 16.47 13.50
CA TYR A 532 2.86 17.14 12.21
C TYR A 532 3.06 16.18 11.02
N ALA A 533 3.32 14.89 11.24
CA ALA A 533 3.58 13.91 10.19
C ALA A 533 2.47 13.88 9.12
N MET A 534 1.23 13.63 9.54
CA MET A 534 0.07 13.59 8.64
C MET A 534 -0.33 14.97 8.09
N GLU A 535 -0.03 16.06 8.81
CA GLU A 535 -0.20 17.42 8.26
C GLU A 535 0.80 17.68 7.10
N SER A 536 2.03 17.18 7.21
CA SER A 536 3.06 17.31 6.18
C SER A 536 2.77 16.45 4.93
N SER A 537 2.14 15.28 5.10
CA SER A 537 1.74 14.45 3.95
C SER A 537 0.66 15.10 3.09
N SER A 538 -0.24 15.88 3.70
CA SER A 538 -1.21 16.68 2.94
C SER A 538 -0.54 17.72 2.03
N ALA A 539 0.56 18.34 2.47
CA ALA A 539 1.35 19.23 1.62
C ALA A 539 2.03 18.48 0.44
N VAL A 540 2.53 17.26 0.67
CA VAL A 540 3.07 16.40 -0.39
C VAL A 540 1.98 16.01 -1.40
N TYR A 541 0.80 15.59 -0.92
CA TYR A 541 -0.35 15.30 -1.78
C TYR A 541 -0.79 16.52 -2.60
N LYS A 542 -0.87 17.70 -1.98
CA LYS A 542 -1.20 18.97 -2.64
C LYS A 542 -0.24 19.30 -3.79
N ASN A 543 1.06 19.26 -3.51
CA ASN A 543 2.09 19.84 -4.38
C ASN A 543 2.73 18.84 -5.36
N ASN A 544 2.86 17.57 -4.99
CA ASN A 544 3.69 16.59 -5.71
C ASN A 544 2.89 15.45 -6.37
N TRP A 545 1.76 15.05 -5.80
CA TRP A 545 0.93 13.94 -6.32
C TRP A 545 0.10 14.37 -7.54
N ALA A 546 0.02 13.48 -8.53
CA ALA A 546 -0.84 13.61 -9.71
C ALA A 546 -0.99 12.21 -10.34
N PHE A 547 -2.23 11.77 -10.58
CA PHE A 547 -2.51 10.39 -11.02
C PHE A 547 -1.71 9.99 -12.28
N ASN A 548 -1.77 10.80 -13.34
CA ASN A 548 -1.01 10.63 -14.59
C ASN A 548 0.53 10.82 -14.48
N LYS A 549 1.05 10.88 -13.25
CA LYS A 549 2.49 10.91 -12.89
C LYS A 549 2.85 9.86 -11.83
N GLN A 550 1.95 8.93 -11.50
CA GLN A 550 2.24 7.80 -10.62
C GLN A 550 2.73 6.56 -11.39
N GLY A 551 2.41 6.47 -12.69
CA GLY A 551 2.96 5.43 -13.56
C GLY A 551 4.46 5.63 -13.79
N LEU A 552 5.24 4.54 -13.71
CA LEU A 552 6.70 4.62 -13.65
C LEU A 552 7.35 5.40 -14.82
N PRO A 553 6.99 5.20 -16.11
CA PRO A 553 7.58 5.98 -17.19
C PRO A 553 7.31 7.48 -17.04
N ALA A 554 6.11 7.86 -16.60
CA ALA A 554 5.72 9.26 -16.43
C ALA A 554 6.38 9.92 -15.22
N ASP A 555 6.61 9.18 -14.13
CA ASP A 555 7.41 9.62 -12.99
C ASP A 555 8.89 9.80 -13.39
N LEU A 556 9.49 8.78 -14.03
CA LEU A 556 10.87 8.83 -14.50
C LEU A 556 11.06 10.04 -15.44
N ILE A 557 10.17 10.29 -16.41
CA ILE A 557 10.23 11.48 -17.28
C ILE A 557 10.05 12.79 -16.49
N LYS A 558 9.16 12.84 -15.49
CA LYS A 558 9.02 14.02 -14.59
C LYS A 558 10.35 14.35 -13.89
N ARG A 559 11.15 13.33 -13.57
CA ARG A 559 12.49 13.44 -12.96
C ARG A 559 13.63 13.61 -13.98
N GLN A 560 13.47 13.17 -15.24
CA GLN A 560 14.51 13.07 -16.30
C GLN A 560 14.34 13.97 -17.54
N THR A 561 13.21 14.68 -17.69
CA THR A 561 12.84 15.56 -18.82
C THR A 561 12.58 14.96 -20.21
N LYS A 562 13.16 13.82 -20.62
CA LYS A 562 13.00 13.34 -22.02
C LYS A 562 12.68 11.86 -22.20
N GLN A 563 13.40 10.94 -21.56
CA GLN A 563 13.09 9.50 -21.61
C GLN A 563 13.18 8.86 -20.21
N PRO A 564 12.56 7.69 -19.96
CA PRO A 564 12.57 7.06 -18.63
C PRO A 564 13.91 6.41 -18.22
N CYS A 565 14.78 6.11 -19.17
CA CYS A 565 15.95 5.24 -19.00
C CYS A 565 17.31 5.98 -19.07
N GLU A 566 17.32 7.30 -18.91
CA GLU A 566 18.51 8.17 -19.11
C GLU A 566 19.04 8.84 -17.83
N LEU A 567 18.55 8.50 -16.63
CA LEU A 567 19.01 9.17 -15.40
C LEU A 567 20.43 8.73 -15.00
N VAL A 568 20.60 7.45 -14.62
CA VAL A 568 21.87 6.83 -14.20
C VAL A 568 21.96 5.49 -14.90
N LYS A 569 23.12 5.12 -15.43
CA LYS A 569 23.30 3.79 -16.01
C LYS A 569 23.08 2.73 -14.92
N ASN A 570 22.21 1.76 -15.22
CA ASN A 570 21.84 0.66 -14.32
C ASN A 570 21.27 1.14 -12.97
N TYR A 571 20.40 2.16 -13.00
CA TYR A 571 19.49 2.54 -11.90
C TYR A 571 18.55 1.35 -11.58
N PRO A 572 18.77 0.56 -10.50
CA PRO A 572 18.16 -0.77 -10.40
C PRO A 572 16.63 -0.75 -10.33
N TYR A 573 16.07 0.11 -9.46
CA TYR A 573 14.62 0.32 -9.37
C TYR A 573 13.98 0.71 -10.72
N ALA A 574 14.61 1.64 -11.46
CA ALA A 574 14.05 2.12 -12.72
C ALA A 574 14.14 1.07 -13.83
N VAL A 575 15.27 0.34 -13.92
CA VAL A 575 15.48 -0.71 -14.93
C VAL A 575 14.53 -1.87 -14.69
N ASP A 576 14.53 -2.44 -13.50
CA ASP A 576 13.71 -3.61 -13.18
C ASP A 576 12.21 -3.24 -13.15
N GLY A 577 11.90 -2.04 -12.63
CA GLY A 577 10.53 -1.54 -12.57
C GLY A 577 9.93 -1.27 -13.95
N LEU A 578 10.72 -0.86 -14.94
CA LEU A 578 10.22 -0.65 -16.30
C LEU A 578 9.83 -1.97 -16.97
N GLU A 579 10.55 -3.06 -16.73
CA GLU A 579 10.16 -4.38 -17.23
C GLU A 579 8.85 -4.86 -16.58
N ILE A 580 8.74 -4.74 -15.26
CA ILE A 580 7.50 -5.07 -14.53
C ILE A 580 6.33 -4.19 -14.99
N TRP A 581 6.54 -2.89 -15.18
CA TRP A 581 5.54 -1.96 -15.73
C TRP A 581 5.08 -2.39 -17.13
N ASN A 582 6.01 -2.74 -18.02
CA ASN A 582 5.71 -3.17 -19.39
C ASN A 582 4.90 -4.48 -19.40
N ALA A 583 5.26 -5.44 -18.54
CA ALA A 583 4.51 -6.68 -18.39
C ALA A 583 3.08 -6.44 -17.87
N ILE A 584 2.90 -5.58 -16.85
CA ILE A 584 1.58 -5.17 -16.35
C ILE A 584 0.78 -4.47 -17.45
N ASN A 585 1.37 -3.50 -18.17
CA ASN A 585 0.67 -2.76 -19.22
C ASN A 585 0.21 -3.68 -20.36
N LYS A 586 1.07 -4.61 -20.79
CA LYS A 586 0.74 -5.61 -21.80
C LYS A 586 -0.37 -6.55 -21.35
N TRP A 587 -0.30 -7.07 -20.11
CA TRP A 587 -1.37 -7.86 -19.51
C TRP A 587 -2.71 -7.11 -19.49
N VAL A 588 -2.72 -5.89 -18.97
CA VAL A 588 -3.92 -5.04 -18.92
C VAL A 588 -4.46 -4.76 -20.32
N LYS A 589 -3.60 -4.48 -21.30
CA LYS A 589 -4.00 -4.22 -22.69
C LYS A 589 -4.61 -5.45 -23.35
N GLU A 590 -3.96 -6.62 -23.23
CA GLU A 590 -4.48 -7.90 -23.75
C GLU A 590 -5.82 -8.26 -23.08
N TYR A 591 -5.94 -8.09 -21.76
CA TYR A 591 -7.18 -8.35 -21.03
C TYR A 591 -8.32 -7.40 -21.44
N CYS A 592 -8.07 -6.09 -21.48
CA CYS A 592 -9.06 -5.09 -21.86
C CYS A 592 -9.53 -5.27 -23.31
N ASP A 593 -8.66 -5.70 -24.23
CA ASP A 593 -9.00 -5.90 -25.64
C ASP A 593 -10.06 -7.01 -25.83
N ILE A 594 -10.09 -8.04 -24.98
CA ILE A 594 -11.10 -9.10 -25.03
C ILE A 594 -12.53 -8.52 -24.93
N TYR A 595 -12.72 -7.51 -24.08
CA TYR A 595 -14.03 -6.92 -23.77
C TYR A 595 -14.31 -5.65 -24.59
N TYR A 596 -13.32 -4.74 -24.69
CA TYR A 596 -13.47 -3.45 -25.36
C TYR A 596 -13.01 -3.44 -26.82
N LYS A 597 -12.19 -4.41 -27.26
CA LYS A 597 -11.67 -4.59 -28.64
C LYS A 597 -10.97 -3.36 -29.25
N GLY A 598 -10.23 -2.62 -28.42
CA GLY A 598 -9.61 -1.35 -28.82
C GLY A 598 -10.59 -0.22 -29.16
N GLU A 599 -11.90 -0.40 -28.93
CA GLU A 599 -12.92 0.57 -29.35
C GLU A 599 -13.26 1.58 -28.24
N ASP A 600 -12.80 2.82 -28.38
CA ASP A 600 -13.14 3.97 -27.51
C ASP A 600 -14.64 4.09 -27.22
N LYS A 601 -15.47 3.84 -28.24
CA LYS A 601 -16.93 3.89 -28.12
C LYS A 601 -17.48 2.89 -27.10
N LYS A 602 -16.81 1.77 -26.83
CA LYS A 602 -17.25 0.85 -25.78
C LYS A 602 -16.94 1.41 -24.39
N VAL A 603 -15.78 2.03 -24.19
CA VAL A 603 -15.42 2.71 -22.94
C VAL A 603 -16.38 3.87 -22.64
N GLN A 604 -16.70 4.68 -23.66
CA GLN A 604 -17.65 5.81 -23.53
C GLN A 604 -19.09 5.36 -23.21
N ASN A 605 -19.52 4.21 -23.74
CA ASN A 605 -20.86 3.67 -23.49
C ASN A 605 -20.97 2.85 -22.19
N ASP A 606 -19.84 2.52 -21.55
CA ASP A 606 -19.79 1.76 -20.32
C ASP A 606 -20.07 2.64 -19.09
N LYS A 607 -21.33 2.67 -18.67
CA LYS A 607 -21.80 3.50 -17.56
C LYS A 607 -21.13 3.18 -16.22
N GLU A 608 -20.72 1.94 -15.99
CA GLU A 608 -20.03 1.57 -14.76
C GLU A 608 -18.62 2.17 -14.74
N ILE A 609 -17.88 2.08 -15.85
CA ILE A 609 -16.57 2.76 -16.00
C ILE A 609 -16.69 4.28 -15.92
N GLN A 610 -17.68 4.89 -16.58
CA GLN A 610 -17.87 6.34 -16.52
C GLN A 610 -18.19 6.82 -15.09
N ASN A 611 -19.04 6.09 -14.35
CA ASN A 611 -19.38 6.43 -12.96
C ASN A 611 -18.21 6.17 -12.00
N TRP A 612 -17.52 5.05 -12.15
CA TRP A 612 -16.32 4.67 -11.40
C TRP A 612 -15.24 5.74 -11.48
N TRP A 613 -14.87 6.13 -12.70
CA TRP A 613 -13.83 7.12 -12.91
C TRP A 613 -14.21 8.52 -12.41
N LYS A 614 -15.46 8.90 -12.64
CA LYS A 614 -16.01 10.16 -12.12
C LYS A 614 -15.97 10.20 -10.59
N GLU A 615 -16.37 9.13 -9.91
CA GLU A 615 -16.39 9.07 -8.45
C GLU A 615 -14.97 9.10 -7.84
N ILE A 616 -14.00 8.42 -8.46
CA ILE A 616 -12.57 8.52 -8.11
C ILE A 616 -12.11 9.99 -8.17
N LYS A 617 -12.36 10.68 -9.28
CA LYS A 617 -11.90 12.06 -9.50
C LYS A 617 -12.62 13.06 -8.60
N GLU A 618 -13.95 13.01 -8.54
CA GLU A 618 -14.78 14.05 -7.91
C GLU A 618 -14.98 13.85 -6.41
N VAL A 619 -14.90 12.62 -5.90
CA VAL A 619 -15.13 12.28 -4.49
C VAL A 619 -13.87 11.71 -3.85
N GLY A 620 -13.37 10.57 -4.35
CA GLY A 620 -12.24 9.84 -3.76
C GLY A 620 -10.96 10.68 -3.65
N HIS A 621 -10.64 11.42 -4.70
CA HIS A 621 -9.58 12.42 -4.78
C HIS A 621 -10.15 13.84 -4.97
N GLY A 622 -11.37 14.11 -4.47
CA GLY A 622 -12.15 15.30 -4.78
C GLY A 622 -11.45 16.64 -4.56
N ASP A 623 -10.50 16.73 -3.62
CA ASP A 623 -9.72 17.95 -3.37
C ASP A 623 -8.73 18.29 -4.49
N LYS A 624 -8.52 17.37 -5.45
CA LYS A 624 -7.69 17.54 -6.65
C LYS A 624 -8.47 17.30 -7.94
N LYS A 625 -9.81 17.34 -7.91
CA LYS A 625 -10.67 17.17 -9.11
C LYS A 625 -10.44 18.23 -10.19
N GLU A 626 -10.02 19.45 -9.79
CA GLU A 626 -9.71 20.58 -10.67
C GLU A 626 -8.34 20.46 -11.37
N TYR A 627 -7.58 19.39 -11.09
CA TYR A 627 -6.34 19.12 -11.82
C TYR A 627 -6.67 18.75 -13.27
N ASP A 628 -5.97 19.36 -14.22
CA ASP A 628 -6.16 19.18 -15.65
C ASP A 628 -5.63 17.83 -16.17
N GLY A 629 -4.62 17.27 -15.53
CA GLY A 629 -4.00 16.00 -15.91
C GLY A 629 -4.75 14.72 -15.51
N TRP A 630 -6.02 14.79 -15.14
CA TRP A 630 -6.85 13.58 -15.01
C TRP A 630 -7.27 13.08 -16.41
N PRO A 631 -7.08 11.78 -16.74
CA PRO A 631 -7.74 11.14 -17.87
C PRO A 631 -9.23 11.49 -17.95
N GLU A 632 -9.76 11.68 -19.15
CA GLU A 632 -11.19 11.88 -19.39
C GLU A 632 -11.96 10.55 -19.37
N MET A 633 -11.26 9.42 -19.49
CA MET A 633 -11.81 8.05 -19.56
C MET A 633 -12.78 7.88 -20.75
N LYS A 634 -12.37 8.38 -21.93
CA LYS A 634 -13.13 8.29 -23.17
C LYS A 634 -12.49 7.34 -24.19
N THR A 635 -11.24 6.94 -23.99
CA THR A 635 -10.49 6.11 -24.91
C THR A 635 -10.10 4.77 -24.31
N PHE A 636 -9.82 3.79 -25.16
CA PHE A 636 -9.30 2.49 -24.75
C PHE A 636 -7.95 2.60 -24.05
N ASP A 637 -7.03 3.41 -24.59
CA ASP A 637 -5.69 3.59 -24.01
C ASP A 637 -5.74 4.33 -22.65
N GLU A 638 -6.68 5.26 -22.42
CA GLU A 638 -6.88 5.84 -21.08
C GLU A 638 -7.33 4.82 -20.02
N LEU A 639 -8.20 3.87 -20.40
CA LEU A 639 -8.64 2.80 -19.51
C LEU A 639 -7.47 1.85 -19.19
N VAL A 640 -6.70 1.45 -20.21
CA VAL A 640 -5.52 0.60 -20.07
C VAL A 640 -4.45 1.27 -19.21
N GLU A 641 -4.10 2.52 -19.48
CA GLU A 641 -3.12 3.28 -18.71
C GLU A 641 -3.59 3.46 -17.25
N SER A 642 -4.86 3.81 -17.02
CA SER A 642 -5.38 4.00 -15.66
C SER A 642 -5.38 2.70 -14.85
N CYS A 643 -5.75 1.56 -15.46
CA CYS A 643 -5.64 0.26 -14.81
C CYS A 643 -4.18 -0.14 -14.56
N THR A 644 -3.28 0.13 -15.51
CA THR A 644 -1.83 -0.09 -15.35
C THR A 644 -1.27 0.69 -14.16
N ILE A 645 -1.60 1.99 -14.05
CA ILE A 645 -1.20 2.85 -12.93
C ILE A 645 -1.70 2.28 -11.60
N ILE A 646 -2.98 1.89 -11.51
CA ILE A 646 -3.56 1.34 -10.28
C ILE A 646 -2.84 0.05 -9.84
N ILE A 647 -2.65 -0.90 -10.77
CA ILE A 647 -1.95 -2.16 -10.49
C ILE A 647 -0.49 -1.90 -10.09
N TRP A 648 0.21 -1.01 -10.79
CA TRP A 648 1.59 -0.62 -10.48
C TRP A 648 1.73 -0.03 -9.07
N ILE A 649 0.84 0.88 -8.67
CA ILE A 649 0.84 1.48 -7.33
C ILE A 649 0.58 0.39 -6.26
N SER A 650 -0.44 -0.43 -6.46
CA SER A 650 -0.84 -1.50 -5.53
C SER A 650 0.23 -2.57 -5.33
N SER A 651 1.00 -2.88 -6.38
CA SER A 651 1.95 -4.00 -6.40
C SER A 651 3.42 -3.53 -6.36
N ALA A 652 4.04 -3.35 -7.52
CA ALA A 652 5.48 -3.16 -7.66
C ALA A 652 6.01 -1.86 -7.03
N LEU A 653 5.28 -0.74 -7.11
CA LEU A 653 5.68 0.50 -6.44
C LEU A 653 5.68 0.31 -4.91
N HIS A 654 4.58 -0.23 -4.37
CA HIS A 654 4.49 -0.53 -2.95
C HIS A 654 5.59 -1.51 -2.50
N ALA A 655 5.83 -2.58 -3.26
CA ALA A 655 6.86 -3.56 -2.93
C ALA A 655 8.27 -2.92 -2.84
N ALA A 656 8.63 -2.11 -3.85
CA ALA A 656 9.92 -1.44 -3.94
C ALA A 656 10.20 -0.43 -2.81
N VAL A 657 9.16 0.07 -2.13
CA VAL A 657 9.25 1.02 -1.01
C VAL A 657 8.81 0.43 0.33
N ASN A 658 8.44 -0.85 0.38
CA ASN A 658 7.96 -1.48 1.61
C ASN A 658 8.89 -2.59 2.11
N PHE A 659 9.22 -3.57 1.27
CA PHE A 659 9.95 -4.79 1.72
C PHE A 659 11.45 -4.58 1.91
N GLY A 660 11.98 -3.41 1.52
CA GLY A 660 13.35 -2.99 1.82
C GLY A 660 13.54 -2.36 3.19
N GLN A 661 12.46 -2.00 3.91
CA GLN A 661 12.57 -1.21 5.14
C GLN A 661 13.44 -1.89 6.19
N TYR A 662 13.26 -3.20 6.45
CA TYR A 662 14.11 -3.91 7.41
C TYR A 662 15.57 -3.96 6.95
N SER A 663 15.84 -4.40 5.72
CA SER A 663 17.21 -4.64 5.24
C SER A 663 18.09 -3.38 5.18
N PHE A 664 17.50 -2.22 4.85
CA PHE A 664 18.22 -0.95 4.80
C PHE A 664 18.14 -0.15 6.11
N ALA A 665 17.05 -0.25 6.89
CA ALA A 665 16.80 0.66 8.01
C ALA A 665 16.84 0.03 9.40
N ALA A 666 16.80 -1.30 9.57
CA ALA A 666 16.87 -1.90 10.91
C ALA A 666 18.21 -1.66 11.60
N PHE A 667 19.32 -1.55 10.85
CA PHE A 667 20.52 -0.91 11.36
C PHE A 667 20.33 0.62 11.36
N TYR A 668 19.66 1.14 12.40
CA TYR A 668 19.17 2.52 12.42
C TYR A 668 20.21 3.63 12.18
N PRO A 669 21.53 3.48 12.44
CA PRO A 669 22.52 4.51 12.10
C PRO A 669 22.56 4.83 10.60
N ASN A 670 22.25 3.87 9.74
CA ASN A 670 22.14 4.09 8.29
C ASN A 670 20.90 4.92 7.92
N ARG A 671 19.77 4.65 8.59
CA ARG A 671 18.46 5.29 8.32
C ARG A 671 17.80 5.81 9.60
N PRO A 672 18.38 6.82 10.28
CA PRO A 672 17.76 7.43 11.44
C PRO A 672 16.43 8.09 11.05
N THR A 673 15.41 7.96 11.89
CA THR A 673 14.06 8.52 11.65
C THR A 673 13.80 9.82 12.41
N LEU A 674 14.64 10.15 13.40
CA LEU A 674 14.54 11.36 14.20
C LEU A 674 15.90 11.90 14.63
N SER A 675 15.91 13.19 14.99
CA SER A 675 17.07 13.90 15.52
C SER A 675 16.67 14.82 16.69
N ARG A 676 17.53 14.92 17.70
CA ARG A 676 17.31 15.58 19.01
C ARG A 676 18.23 16.77 19.27
N GLN A 677 19.36 16.82 18.58
CA GLN A 677 20.36 17.88 18.68
C GLN A 677 20.43 18.63 17.35
N PHE A 678 21.03 19.81 17.35
CA PHE A 678 21.45 20.48 16.12
C PHE A 678 22.89 20.07 15.79
N MET A 679 23.46 20.59 14.69
CA MET A 679 24.90 20.48 14.47
C MET A 679 25.69 21.07 15.66
N PRO A 680 26.91 20.56 15.95
CA PRO A 680 27.76 21.08 17.01
C PRO A 680 27.94 22.60 16.89
N THR A 681 27.88 23.32 18.01
CA THR A 681 28.12 24.76 18.03
C THR A 681 29.59 25.08 17.72
N GLU A 682 29.87 26.20 17.07
CA GLU A 682 31.23 26.67 16.78
C GLU A 682 32.15 26.57 18.03
N GLY A 683 33.36 26.06 17.83
CA GLY A 683 34.30 25.75 18.91
C GLY A 683 34.16 24.35 19.53
N THR A 684 33.15 23.57 19.15
CA THR A 684 33.01 22.15 19.55
C THR A 684 33.79 21.25 18.60
N THR A 685 35.02 20.89 18.96
CA THR A 685 35.78 19.86 18.22
C THR A 685 35.25 18.48 18.56
N LEU A 686 34.94 17.67 17.54
CA LEU A 686 34.62 16.25 17.71
C LEU A 686 35.89 15.45 17.39
N GLY A 687 36.40 14.68 18.36
CA GLY A 687 37.46 13.72 18.14
C GLY A 687 36.96 12.45 17.44
N ALA A 688 37.90 11.62 16.96
CA ALA A 688 37.56 10.31 16.41
C ALA A 688 36.86 9.40 17.45
N ASP A 689 37.27 9.49 18.72
CA ASP A 689 36.69 8.73 19.83
C ASP A 689 35.29 9.22 20.24
N ASP A 690 34.93 10.47 19.91
CA ASP A 690 33.64 11.08 20.28
C ASP A 690 32.56 10.87 19.21
N GLU A 691 32.96 10.68 17.94
CA GLU A 691 32.09 10.75 16.76
C GLU A 691 30.88 9.81 16.82
N GLU A 692 31.09 8.52 17.12
CA GLU A 692 29.98 7.56 17.24
C GLU A 692 29.00 7.97 18.34
N SER A 693 29.52 8.37 19.52
CA SER A 693 28.69 8.75 20.67
C SER A 693 27.89 10.02 20.41
N TYR A 694 28.47 10.98 19.68
CA TYR A 694 27.79 12.21 19.27
C TYR A 694 26.72 11.93 18.21
N PHE A 695 27.01 11.07 17.23
CA PHE A 695 26.03 10.61 16.24
C PHE A 695 24.84 9.91 16.91
N LEU A 696 25.11 8.92 17.78
CA LEU A 696 24.09 8.12 18.45
C LEU A 696 23.25 8.94 19.44
N SER A 697 23.86 9.91 20.13
CA SER A 697 23.12 10.86 20.99
C SER A 697 22.33 11.89 20.19
N THR A 698 22.75 12.24 18.96
CA THR A 698 22.05 13.16 18.06
C THR A 698 20.76 12.57 17.48
N PHE A 699 20.75 11.30 17.05
CA PHE A 699 19.64 10.73 16.26
C PHE A 699 18.57 9.98 17.09
N THR A 700 18.23 8.73 16.75
CA THR A 700 17.18 7.92 17.40
C THR A 700 17.63 7.45 18.80
N SER A 701 16.71 7.26 19.77
CA SER A 701 17.05 6.72 21.11
C SER A 701 17.07 5.19 21.09
N LYS A 702 17.61 4.56 22.13
CA LYS A 702 17.50 3.10 22.34
C LYS A 702 16.05 2.64 22.19
N LYS A 703 15.15 3.17 23.02
CA LYS A 703 13.71 2.86 22.97
C LYS A 703 13.09 3.11 21.59
N GLN A 704 13.34 4.27 20.98
CA GLN A 704 12.76 4.63 19.69
C GLN A 704 13.32 3.76 18.55
N SER A 705 14.58 3.32 18.61
CA SER A 705 15.16 2.41 17.61
C SER A 705 14.57 1.02 17.74
N LEU A 706 14.32 0.51 18.96
CA LEU A 706 13.64 -0.77 19.16
C LEU A 706 12.17 -0.72 18.69
N GLU A 707 11.43 0.37 18.98
CA GLU A 707 10.08 0.59 18.44
C GLU A 707 10.07 0.65 16.89
N MET A 708 11.10 1.25 16.30
CA MET A 708 11.28 1.39 14.85
C MET A 708 11.63 0.06 14.18
N ILE A 709 12.63 -0.67 14.70
CA ILE A 709 13.01 -2.03 14.23
C ILE A 709 11.80 -2.98 14.33
N TYR A 710 11.06 -2.95 15.44
CA TYR A 710 9.84 -3.72 15.61
C TYR A 710 8.77 -3.39 14.56
N LEU A 711 8.56 -2.11 14.24
CA LEU A 711 7.61 -1.70 13.22
C LEU A 711 8.02 -2.18 11.83
N ILE A 712 9.25 -1.89 11.39
CA ILE A 712 9.68 -2.24 10.03
C ILE A 712 9.88 -3.74 9.84
N ALA A 713 10.12 -4.51 10.91
CA ALA A 713 10.08 -5.97 10.88
C ALA A 713 8.68 -6.51 10.55
N GLN A 714 7.63 -5.86 11.05
CA GLN A 714 6.24 -6.20 10.70
C GLN A 714 5.95 -5.82 9.25
N LEU A 715 6.25 -4.57 8.86
CA LEU A 715 5.95 -4.06 7.52
C LEU A 715 6.74 -4.75 6.40
N SER A 716 7.97 -5.22 6.66
CA SER A 716 8.84 -5.85 5.64
C SER A 716 8.65 -7.36 5.50
N SER A 717 7.63 -7.96 6.14
CA SER A 717 7.48 -9.40 6.22
C SER A 717 6.28 -9.89 5.42
N HIS A 718 6.50 -10.85 4.52
CA HIS A 718 5.43 -11.48 3.74
C HIS A 718 4.66 -12.50 4.56
N GLU A 719 3.33 -12.43 4.52
CA GLU A 719 2.46 -13.43 5.14
C GLU A 719 2.51 -14.78 4.41
N SER A 720 2.27 -15.86 5.17
CA SER A 720 2.25 -17.23 4.63
C SER A 720 1.19 -17.51 3.56
N ASP A 721 0.16 -16.66 3.46
CA ASP A 721 -0.92 -16.72 2.47
C ASP A 721 -0.90 -15.54 1.48
N GLU A 722 0.25 -14.89 1.30
CA GLU A 722 0.37 -13.77 0.36
C GLU A 722 0.19 -14.18 -1.11
N VAL A 723 -0.54 -13.33 -1.86
CA VAL A 723 -0.83 -13.53 -3.28
C VAL A 723 0.00 -12.55 -4.12
N TYR A 724 1.13 -13.06 -4.62
CA TYR A 724 2.09 -12.33 -5.44
C TYR A 724 1.55 -11.95 -6.84
N LEU A 725 2.21 -10.97 -7.47
CA LEU A 725 1.91 -10.49 -8.82
C LEU A 725 1.92 -11.63 -9.84
N GLY A 726 0.88 -11.69 -10.67
CA GLY A 726 0.67 -12.80 -11.61
C GLY A 726 0.10 -14.08 -10.96
N LYS A 727 -0.15 -14.10 -9.66
CA LYS A 727 -0.97 -15.12 -8.98
C LYS A 727 -2.37 -14.57 -8.73
N ASN A 728 -3.34 -15.47 -8.58
CA ASN A 728 -4.70 -15.17 -8.13
C ASN A 728 -5.06 -16.18 -7.03
N GLU A 729 -5.91 -15.80 -6.09
CA GLU A 729 -6.32 -16.68 -4.98
C GLU A 729 -7.11 -17.89 -5.53
N ASP A 730 -7.98 -17.64 -6.51
CA ASP A 730 -8.80 -18.65 -7.16
C ASP A 730 -8.37 -18.84 -8.63
N VAL A 731 -8.02 -20.07 -9.02
CA VAL A 731 -7.63 -20.40 -10.39
C VAL A 731 -8.78 -20.21 -11.41
N ASP A 732 -10.03 -20.33 -10.96
CA ASP A 732 -11.25 -20.23 -11.77
C ASP A 732 -11.96 -18.86 -11.64
N TRP A 733 -11.22 -17.79 -11.35
CA TRP A 733 -11.75 -16.42 -11.18
C TRP A 733 -12.55 -15.91 -12.41
N THR A 734 -12.37 -16.53 -13.57
CA THR A 734 -13.20 -16.33 -14.76
C THR A 734 -13.29 -17.59 -15.61
N SER A 735 -14.43 -17.80 -16.28
CA SER A 735 -14.63 -18.86 -17.29
C SER A 735 -14.18 -18.44 -18.70
N ASP A 736 -13.76 -17.19 -18.88
CA ASP A 736 -13.26 -16.70 -20.16
C ASP A 736 -11.84 -17.23 -20.44
N LYS A 737 -11.77 -18.24 -21.30
CA LYS A 737 -10.51 -18.90 -21.70
C LYS A 737 -9.47 -17.91 -22.24
N LYS A 738 -9.88 -16.84 -22.95
CA LYS A 738 -8.94 -15.84 -23.48
C LYS A 738 -8.28 -15.03 -22.36
N ALA A 739 -9.04 -14.68 -21.33
CA ALA A 739 -8.52 -13.97 -20.17
C ALA A 739 -7.56 -14.85 -19.36
N LEU A 740 -7.89 -16.14 -19.21
CA LEU A 740 -6.99 -17.11 -18.56
C LEU A 740 -5.69 -17.32 -19.36
N ASP A 741 -5.75 -17.37 -20.69
CA ASP A 741 -4.57 -17.54 -21.54
C ASP A 741 -3.67 -16.28 -21.55
N ALA A 742 -4.25 -15.09 -21.62
CA ALA A 742 -3.50 -13.84 -21.45
C ALA A 742 -2.85 -13.75 -20.05
N PHE A 743 -3.49 -14.27 -19.00
CA PHE A 743 -2.90 -14.32 -17.66
C PHE A 743 -1.71 -15.28 -17.57
N LYS A 744 -1.75 -16.43 -18.27
CA LYS A 744 -0.59 -17.33 -18.41
C LYS A 744 0.58 -16.65 -19.13
N ASN A 745 0.31 -15.82 -20.14
CA ASN A 745 1.34 -15.04 -20.84
C ASN A 745 1.99 -14.01 -19.91
N PHE A 746 1.22 -13.36 -19.04
CA PHE A 746 1.74 -12.46 -18.00
C PHE A 746 2.61 -13.22 -17.00
N GLN A 747 2.15 -14.38 -16.51
CA GLN A 747 2.95 -15.26 -15.64
C GLN A 747 4.27 -15.72 -16.27
N ALA A 748 4.31 -15.94 -17.58
CA ALA A 748 5.55 -16.29 -18.29
C ALA A 748 6.53 -15.10 -18.31
N GLN A 749 6.05 -13.92 -18.68
CA GLN A 749 6.87 -12.69 -18.70
C GLN A 749 7.45 -12.35 -17.32
N LEU A 750 6.68 -12.51 -16.24
CA LEU A 750 7.19 -12.28 -14.88
C LEU A 750 8.34 -13.25 -14.52
N ARG A 751 8.30 -14.51 -14.96
CA ARG A 751 9.42 -15.44 -14.75
C ARG A 751 10.65 -15.04 -15.55
N GLU A 752 10.48 -14.68 -16.82
CA GLU A 752 11.57 -14.18 -17.68
C GLU A 752 12.23 -12.93 -17.05
N ILE A 753 11.44 -12.02 -16.47
CA ILE A 753 11.95 -10.85 -15.76
C ILE A 753 12.72 -11.24 -14.49
N GLU A 754 12.25 -12.23 -13.71
CA GLU A 754 12.97 -12.69 -12.51
C GLU A 754 14.34 -13.34 -12.85
N ASP A 755 14.40 -14.12 -13.93
CA ASP A 755 15.64 -14.70 -14.47
C ASP A 755 16.61 -13.61 -14.96
N ASP A 756 16.09 -12.57 -15.62
CA ASP A 756 16.87 -11.40 -16.08
C ASP A 756 17.42 -10.58 -14.91
N ILE A 757 16.62 -10.30 -13.87
CA ILE A 757 17.07 -9.56 -12.68
C ILE A 757 18.13 -10.39 -11.93
N THR A 758 17.92 -11.71 -11.82
CA THR A 758 18.91 -12.65 -11.25
C THR A 758 20.24 -12.58 -12.01
N THR A 759 20.20 -12.59 -13.34
CA THR A 759 21.38 -12.46 -14.21
C THR A 759 22.07 -11.10 -14.04
N LYS A 760 21.31 -9.99 -13.98
CA LYS A 760 21.85 -8.64 -13.74
C LYS A 760 22.55 -8.53 -12.38
N ASN A 761 21.98 -9.14 -11.33
CA ASN A 761 22.58 -9.20 -9.99
C ASN A 761 23.88 -10.02 -9.96
N GLN A 762 23.93 -11.16 -10.65
CA GLN A 762 25.13 -12.02 -10.74
C GLN A 762 26.30 -11.37 -11.49
N ASN A 763 26.01 -10.46 -12.43
CA ASN A 763 27.05 -9.74 -13.19
C ASN A 763 27.75 -8.62 -12.39
N HIS A 764 27.45 -8.46 -11.09
CA HIS A 764 28.04 -7.44 -10.20
C HIS A 764 28.04 -6.02 -10.80
N GLU A 765 26.95 -5.63 -11.49
CA GLU A 765 26.77 -4.27 -11.95
C GLU A 765 26.77 -3.31 -10.75
N LYS A 766 27.73 -2.37 -10.68
CA LYS A 766 28.10 -1.62 -9.46
C LYS A 766 26.91 -1.13 -8.62
N ASN A 767 25.95 -0.45 -9.25
CA ASN A 767 24.80 0.15 -8.57
C ASN A 767 23.81 -0.87 -7.99
N ARG A 768 23.86 -2.14 -8.42
CA ARG A 768 22.95 -3.20 -7.96
C ARG A 768 23.30 -3.77 -6.59
N CYS A 769 24.58 -3.81 -6.22
CA CYS A 769 25.04 -4.36 -4.93
C CYS A 769 25.72 -3.34 -4.01
N GLY A 770 26.42 -2.34 -4.57
CA GLY A 770 27.16 -1.34 -3.79
C GLY A 770 28.31 -1.87 -2.95
N PRO A 771 28.95 -1.02 -2.12
CA PRO A 771 29.92 -1.43 -1.12
C PRO A 771 29.41 -2.54 -0.19
N ILE A 772 28.14 -2.46 0.23
CA ILE A 772 27.49 -3.43 1.15
C ILE A 772 27.29 -4.84 0.57
N GLN A 773 27.61 -5.06 -0.72
CA GLN A 773 27.44 -6.33 -1.45
C GLN A 773 26.02 -6.94 -1.41
N PHE A 774 24.98 -6.12 -1.18
CA PHE A 774 23.59 -6.57 -1.04
C PHE A 774 22.82 -6.39 -2.36
N PRO A 775 22.49 -7.46 -3.11
CA PRO A 775 21.90 -7.34 -4.44
C PRO A 775 20.49 -6.76 -4.41
N TYR A 776 20.16 -5.92 -5.39
CA TYR A 776 18.81 -5.36 -5.53
C TYR A 776 17.81 -6.43 -5.97
N THR A 777 16.97 -6.88 -5.03
CA THR A 777 15.95 -7.92 -5.25
C THR A 777 14.51 -7.48 -5.00
N LEU A 778 14.27 -6.21 -4.63
CA LEU A 778 12.94 -5.69 -4.23
C LEU A 778 11.87 -5.75 -5.32
N LEU A 779 12.25 -5.98 -6.59
CA LEU A 779 11.35 -6.12 -7.73
C LEU A 779 11.34 -7.52 -8.35
N PHE A 780 11.83 -8.54 -7.63
CA PHE A 780 11.54 -9.94 -7.96
C PHE A 780 10.03 -10.20 -7.80
N PRO A 781 9.33 -10.74 -8.81
CA PRO A 781 7.92 -11.11 -8.68
C PRO A 781 7.61 -12.06 -7.52
N THR A 782 8.51 -13.01 -7.18
CA THR A 782 8.25 -14.05 -6.17
C THR A 782 9.04 -13.89 -4.88
N SER A 783 8.47 -14.39 -3.78
CA SER A 783 9.15 -14.59 -2.50
C SER A 783 8.56 -15.76 -1.72
N GLU A 784 9.34 -16.23 -0.75
CA GLU A 784 8.88 -17.03 0.38
C GLU A 784 8.32 -16.11 1.50
N PRO A 785 7.58 -16.65 2.49
CA PRO A 785 7.12 -15.88 3.66
C PRO A 785 8.27 -15.36 4.54
N GLY A 786 8.02 -14.29 5.29
CA GLY A 786 8.98 -13.64 6.17
C GLY A 786 9.65 -12.40 5.59
N ILE A 787 10.71 -11.92 6.25
CA ILE A 787 11.50 -10.76 5.82
C ILE A 787 12.55 -11.22 4.80
N THR A 788 12.36 -10.89 3.53
CA THR A 788 13.16 -11.43 2.42
C THR A 788 13.78 -10.39 1.48
N ALA A 789 13.35 -9.13 1.56
CA ALA A 789 13.72 -8.06 0.63
C ALA A 789 13.51 -8.41 -0.87
N LYS A 790 12.48 -9.20 -1.16
CA LYS A 790 12.06 -9.60 -2.52
C LYS A 790 10.58 -9.96 -2.54
N GLY A 791 9.99 -10.09 -3.72
CA GLY A 791 8.59 -10.45 -3.89
C GLY A 791 7.70 -9.24 -4.07
N ILE A 792 6.84 -9.29 -5.08
CA ILE A 792 5.85 -8.25 -5.36
C ILE A 792 4.46 -8.84 -5.05
N PRO A 793 3.81 -8.48 -3.92
CA PRO A 793 2.38 -8.76 -3.70
C PRO A 793 1.50 -8.14 -4.77
N ASN A 794 0.28 -8.65 -4.97
CA ASN A 794 -0.70 -7.98 -5.82
C ASN A 794 -1.13 -6.60 -5.28
N SER A 795 -1.08 -6.41 -3.95
CA SER A 795 -1.75 -5.31 -3.23
C SER A 795 -0.92 -4.72 -2.07
N ILE A 796 -1.43 -3.64 -1.48
CA ILE A 796 -0.96 -3.10 -0.20
C ILE A 796 -1.62 -3.91 0.92
N SER A 797 -0.88 -4.82 1.54
CA SER A 797 -1.44 -5.94 2.34
C SER A 797 -0.95 -6.09 3.79
N ILE A 798 0.06 -5.32 4.24
CA ILE A 798 0.87 -5.61 5.44
C ILE A 798 0.91 -4.50 6.51
#